data_AF-A0A1F9HLV7-F1
#
_entry.id   AF-A0A1F9HLV7-F1
#
_cell.length_a   1.000
_cell.length_b   1.000
_cell.length_c   1.000
_cell.angle_alpha   90.00
_cell.angle_beta   90.00
_cell.angle_gamma   90.00
#
_symmetry.space_group_name_H-M   'P 1'
#
loop_
_entity.id
_entity.type
_entity.pdbx_description
1 polymer ?
#
loop_
_entity_poly.entity_id
_entity_poly.type
_entity_poly.pdbx_seq_one_letter_code
_entity_poly.pdbx_strand_id
1 'polypeptide(L)'
;MTLSKISPAIFLLSFSALSYEIALTRIFSISLWYHFAFMVISIAMLGIGASGTVLSIYPELKDPSKIPVYGLLSGAWIGLSYILANMVPFDPARLPWDRIQIIYIFIYYIIISVPFFFFGLSIASAFSLIRERIGLLYGSDLLGAGTGSLVILLLMSKVSPERAVFLISAMALAGTFIIGEKKVRVASSILIAAAFFLFMAPGLTPPRMSPYKGLQVALSYPEAEHIRTYHSPFSRIDVFKSPAVRFAPGLSLKYLDALPEQTGISIDGGEMHAITHVKDNESPGFLQYLPSALAYEISRREDILILEPRGGLGALLAEYYDSKNIYKVDSNPTLIKVIRNDLRDISHGIYSKNTWHGLGRSWLQTKGMHFDIIDMPLLGTAPSGSFGISEDYRFTVEAFKEYLLHLKDTGILSITLFILPPPRVELRLVDSIIAAMEEMGIKDTEKNIVALRSWGTISIMAKRFPFLHEEIEGIKRFTKGRRFDLIYYPGIREEETNIYVKMPANEYFKAFKALIAPEARESFRRDYIFDIKSVRDDAPFFHYYLKLKNIRAIYNMMGEKWQYFIEEGYLLPAVFIQVLLLSIILVLLPAAQGVKRNTAPNNPGLGFLPYFAFLGLGFMFVEIPLIQKMMLPLENPSYAVATVLTSLLISSGAGSILSHRFSGFRNSSILVGISILIIAYSLLLPITSGFIASYPISIKIISTFVILTPIGLLMGIPFPLGLKILGEKNQNLIPWAWAINGCFSVLAPILAVMLAMLAGFKTVLWAGAAGYLLAFITYRVSFSPSPQP
;
A
#
# COMPACT_ATOMS: atom_id res chain seq x y z
N MET A 1 40.52 12.80 1.94
CA MET A 1 39.55 11.94 2.65
C MET A 1 39.85 10.48 2.33
N THR A 2 39.93 9.58 3.30
CA THR A 2 40.18 8.15 3.04
C THR A 2 38.87 7.39 2.81
N LEU A 3 38.88 6.41 1.91
CA LEU A 3 37.73 5.53 1.64
C LEU A 3 37.17 4.88 2.93
N SER A 4 38.06 4.56 3.87
CA SER A 4 37.71 4.00 5.18
C SER A 4 36.77 4.88 6.01
N LYS A 5 36.75 6.20 5.76
CA LYS A 5 35.84 7.15 6.44
C LYS A 5 34.59 7.44 5.61
N ILE A 6 34.69 7.44 4.28
CA ILE A 6 33.57 7.75 3.38
C ILE A 6 32.53 6.63 3.39
N SER A 7 32.94 5.35 3.31
CA SER A 7 31.99 4.23 3.25
C SER A 7 31.04 4.16 4.46
N PRO A 8 31.52 4.26 5.72
CA PRO A 8 30.63 4.31 6.90
C PRO A 8 29.72 5.55 6.92
N ALA A 9 30.19 6.69 6.43
CA ALA A 9 29.38 7.91 6.38
C ALA A 9 28.26 7.78 5.34
N ILE A 10 28.55 7.22 4.17
CA ILE A 10 27.54 6.92 3.15
C ILE A 10 26.54 5.90 3.68
N PHE A 11 27.01 4.84 4.32
CA PHE A 11 26.12 3.85 4.95
C PHE A 11 25.11 4.54 5.90
N LEU A 12 25.56 5.44 6.78
CA LEU A 12 24.70 6.14 7.72
C LEU A 12 23.77 7.17 7.05
N LEU A 13 24.24 7.84 5.99
CA LEU A 13 23.42 8.76 5.21
C LEU A 13 22.31 8.00 4.46
N SER A 14 22.64 6.89 3.81
CA SER A 14 21.68 6.04 3.09
C SER A 14 20.70 5.34 4.02
N PHE A 15 21.20 4.86 5.18
CA PHE A 15 20.36 4.40 6.29
C PHE A 15 19.32 5.46 6.64
N SER A 16 19.78 6.70 6.84
CA SER A 16 18.90 7.77 7.29
C SER A 16 17.91 8.20 6.20
N ALA A 17 18.33 8.26 4.95
CA ALA A 17 17.47 8.59 3.82
C ALA A 17 16.32 7.58 3.69
N LEU A 18 16.61 6.28 3.64
CA LEU A 18 15.55 5.27 3.48
C LEU A 18 14.70 5.11 4.76
N SER A 19 15.30 5.20 5.95
CA SER A 19 14.52 5.23 7.20
C SER A 19 13.57 6.43 7.24
N TYR A 20 14.00 7.60 6.77
CA TYR A 20 13.15 8.79 6.71
C TYR A 20 12.01 8.63 5.71
N GLU A 21 12.30 8.06 4.54
CA GLU A 21 11.28 7.72 3.53
C GLU A 21 10.18 6.84 4.12
N ILE A 22 10.54 5.76 4.82
CA ILE A 22 9.55 4.87 5.46
C ILE A 22 8.82 5.58 6.61
N ALA A 23 9.52 6.36 7.45
CA ALA A 23 8.88 7.11 8.52
C ALA A 23 7.83 8.10 7.98
N LEU A 24 8.14 8.79 6.87
CA LEU A 24 7.22 9.70 6.19
C LEU A 24 5.96 8.99 5.70
N THR A 25 6.06 7.76 5.15
CA THR A 25 4.86 7.00 4.74
C THR A 25 3.87 6.80 5.90
N ARG A 26 4.38 6.52 7.11
CA ARG A 26 3.56 6.37 8.31
C ARG A 26 3.05 7.69 8.86
N ILE A 27 3.87 8.74 8.85
CA ILE A 27 3.45 10.09 9.23
C ILE A 27 2.31 10.57 8.33
N PHE A 28 2.38 10.31 7.03
CA PHE A 28 1.32 10.65 6.08
C PHE A 28 0.08 9.80 6.24
N SER A 29 0.22 8.49 6.52
CA SER A 29 -0.93 7.64 6.88
C SER A 29 -1.70 8.20 8.07
N ILE A 30 -0.99 8.68 9.11
CA ILE A 30 -1.57 9.23 10.34
C ILE A 30 -2.10 10.66 10.15
N SER A 31 -1.40 11.51 9.40
CA SER A 31 -1.74 12.93 9.28
C SER A 31 -2.78 13.18 8.18
N LEU A 32 -2.66 12.49 7.04
CA LEU A 32 -3.45 12.65 5.84
C LEU A 32 -4.23 11.37 5.53
N TRP A 33 -3.82 10.55 4.56
CA TRP A 33 -4.38 9.22 4.34
C TRP A 33 -3.24 8.33 3.81
N TYR A 34 -3.38 7.01 3.96
CA TYR A 34 -2.34 6.06 3.53
C TYR A 34 -1.99 6.22 2.04
N HIS A 35 -2.92 6.73 1.23
CA HIS A 35 -2.75 7.00 -0.20
C HIS A 35 -1.59 7.97 -0.51
N PHE A 36 -1.30 8.91 0.39
CA PHE A 36 -0.21 9.87 0.21
C PHE A 36 1.17 9.23 0.44
N ALA A 37 1.24 8.00 0.98
CA ALA A 37 2.50 7.28 1.14
C ALA A 37 3.23 7.07 -0.20
N PHE A 38 2.52 6.81 -1.29
CA PHE A 38 3.12 6.63 -2.62
C PHE A 38 3.87 7.87 -3.12
N MET A 39 3.42 9.06 -2.72
CA MET A 39 4.08 10.31 -3.10
C MET A 39 5.46 10.46 -2.46
N VAL A 40 5.68 9.84 -1.28
CA VAL A 40 6.95 9.93 -0.56
C VAL A 40 8.10 9.35 -1.39
N ILE A 41 7.91 8.17 -1.99
CA ILE A 41 8.91 7.54 -2.87
C ILE A 41 9.24 8.47 -4.05
N SER A 42 8.21 9.04 -4.67
CA SER A 42 8.41 9.96 -5.79
C SER A 42 9.15 11.24 -5.38
N ILE A 43 8.85 11.81 -4.21
CA ILE A 43 9.51 13.01 -3.68
C ILE A 43 10.98 12.72 -3.35
N ALA A 44 11.27 11.56 -2.74
CA ALA A 44 12.63 11.14 -2.41
C ALA A 44 13.48 11.01 -3.68
N MET A 45 12.98 10.27 -4.66
CA MET A 45 13.66 10.07 -5.93
C MET A 45 13.77 11.36 -6.76
N LEU A 46 12.78 12.26 -6.69
CA LEU A 46 12.86 13.59 -7.31
C LEU A 46 14.01 14.42 -6.74
N GLY A 47 14.17 14.43 -5.41
CA GLY A 47 15.29 15.09 -4.75
C GLY A 47 16.64 14.53 -5.21
N ILE A 48 16.76 13.21 -5.23
CA ILE A 48 17.99 12.51 -5.69
C ILE A 48 18.26 12.81 -7.17
N GLY A 49 17.24 12.76 -8.05
CA GLY A 49 17.37 13.06 -9.48
C GLY A 49 17.80 14.51 -9.73
N ALA A 50 17.17 15.46 -9.04
CA ALA A 50 17.51 16.88 -9.12
C ALA A 50 18.96 17.16 -8.70
N SER A 51 19.48 16.44 -7.70
CA SER A 51 20.89 16.56 -7.28
C SER A 51 21.88 16.17 -8.39
N GLY A 52 21.58 15.12 -9.17
CA GLY A 52 22.38 14.68 -10.31
C GLY A 52 22.35 15.69 -11.45
N THR A 53 21.19 16.28 -11.73
CA THR A 53 21.03 17.38 -12.71
C THR A 53 21.87 18.59 -12.31
N VAL A 54 21.79 19.03 -11.05
CA VAL A 54 22.56 20.18 -10.53
C VAL A 54 24.06 19.92 -10.62
N LEU A 55 24.55 18.75 -10.24
CA LEU A 55 25.98 18.39 -10.37
C LEU A 55 26.46 18.27 -11.83
N SER A 56 25.54 17.98 -12.75
CA SER A 56 25.85 17.95 -14.19
C SER A 56 26.04 19.37 -14.75
N ILE A 57 25.24 20.33 -14.27
CA ILE A 57 25.28 21.74 -14.70
C ILE A 57 26.42 22.50 -14.00
N TYR A 58 26.63 22.25 -12.72
CA TYR A 58 27.64 22.93 -11.89
C TYR A 58 28.71 21.94 -11.40
N PRO A 59 29.71 21.58 -12.24
CA PRO A 59 30.74 20.63 -11.85
C PRO A 59 31.57 21.02 -10.62
N GLU A 60 31.65 22.31 -10.28
CA GLU A 60 32.33 22.82 -9.08
C GLU A 60 31.70 22.31 -7.77
N LEU A 61 30.45 21.86 -7.81
CA LEU A 61 29.77 21.26 -6.67
C LEU A 61 30.16 19.79 -6.46
N LYS A 62 30.87 19.17 -7.41
CA LYS A 62 31.42 17.80 -7.28
C LYS A 62 32.61 17.73 -6.32
N ASP A 63 33.06 18.88 -5.80
CA ASP A 63 34.18 18.94 -4.87
C ASP A 63 33.92 18.04 -3.64
N PRO A 64 34.74 17.00 -3.44
CA PRO A 64 34.62 16.07 -2.32
C PRO A 64 34.72 16.72 -0.94
N SER A 65 35.40 17.86 -0.83
CA SER A 65 35.50 18.63 0.41
C SER A 65 34.13 19.05 0.94
N LYS A 66 33.12 19.12 0.06
CA LYS A 66 31.75 19.55 0.36
C LYS A 66 30.86 18.40 0.86
N ILE A 67 31.28 17.13 0.74
CA ILE A 67 30.48 15.97 1.19
C ILE A 67 30.05 16.08 2.68
N PRO A 68 30.91 16.47 3.64
CA PRO A 68 30.47 16.70 5.02
C PRO A 68 29.42 17.81 5.14
N VAL A 69 29.50 18.86 4.32
CA VAL A 69 28.51 19.94 4.34
C VAL A 69 27.17 19.45 3.80
N TYR A 70 27.18 18.69 2.72
CA TYR A 70 25.97 18.08 2.17
C TYR A 70 25.34 17.09 3.17
N GLY A 71 26.14 16.27 3.83
CA GLY A 71 25.68 15.38 4.91
C GLY A 71 25.09 16.15 6.09
N LEU A 72 25.72 17.27 6.51
CA LEU A 72 25.22 18.14 7.57
C LEU A 72 23.85 18.71 7.21
N LEU A 73 23.71 19.23 5.99
CA LEU A 73 22.47 19.80 5.47
C LEU A 73 21.38 18.74 5.35
N SER A 74 21.70 17.54 4.84
CA SER A 74 20.75 16.42 4.78
C SER A 74 20.24 16.04 6.17
N GLY A 75 21.15 15.84 7.14
CA GLY A 75 20.81 15.50 8.52
C GLY A 75 19.97 16.57 9.23
N ALA A 76 20.35 17.84 9.11
CA ALA A 76 19.59 18.96 9.67
C ALA A 76 18.20 19.07 9.03
N TRP A 77 18.12 18.89 7.72
CA TRP A 77 16.89 19.08 6.97
C TRP A 77 15.89 17.93 7.15
N ILE A 78 16.32 16.72 7.56
CA ILE A 78 15.39 15.65 7.94
C ILE A 78 14.47 16.13 9.08
N GLY A 79 15.03 16.63 10.19
CA GLY A 79 14.25 17.14 11.31
C GLY A 79 13.46 18.40 10.95
N LEU A 80 14.11 19.35 10.24
CA LEU A 80 13.48 20.61 9.85
C LEU A 80 12.33 20.42 8.86
N SER A 81 12.47 19.52 7.87
CA SER A 81 11.41 19.28 6.88
C SER A 81 10.16 18.69 7.52
N TYR A 82 10.28 17.82 8.52
CA TYR A 82 9.13 17.35 9.29
C TYR A 82 8.41 18.50 10.02
N ILE A 83 9.16 19.37 10.70
CA ILE A 83 8.59 20.53 11.41
C ILE A 83 7.89 21.47 10.43
N LEU A 84 8.57 21.86 9.35
CA LEU A 84 8.03 22.74 8.32
C LEU A 84 6.81 22.13 7.63
N ALA A 85 6.83 20.83 7.33
CA ALA A 85 5.69 20.13 6.75
C ALA A 85 4.45 20.22 7.67
N ASN A 86 4.60 20.06 8.99
CA ASN A 86 3.46 20.20 9.92
C ASN A 86 2.90 21.63 9.98
N MET A 87 3.70 22.65 9.65
CA MET A 87 3.24 24.04 9.61
C MET A 87 2.42 24.36 8.36
N VAL A 88 2.61 23.61 7.26
CA VAL A 88 1.86 23.84 6.02
C VAL A 88 0.40 23.39 6.21
N PRO A 89 -0.60 24.25 6.02
CA PRO A 89 -2.02 23.93 6.21
C PRO A 89 -2.62 23.19 5.00
N PHE A 90 -1.96 22.13 4.56
CA PHE A 90 -2.45 21.26 3.49
C PHE A 90 -3.52 20.31 4.02
N ASP A 91 -4.63 20.23 3.29
CA ASP A 91 -5.69 19.26 3.55
C ASP A 91 -6.30 18.74 2.24
N PRO A 92 -6.09 17.45 1.91
CA PRO A 92 -6.65 16.81 0.73
C PRO A 92 -8.16 16.98 0.59
N ALA A 93 -8.90 16.97 1.71
CA ALA A 93 -10.35 17.12 1.69
C ALA A 93 -10.80 18.49 1.16
N ARG A 94 -9.93 19.52 1.21
CA ARG A 94 -10.24 20.88 0.74
C ARG A 94 -9.88 21.13 -0.72
N LEU A 95 -9.12 20.24 -1.36
CA LEU A 95 -8.75 20.35 -2.78
C LEU A 95 -9.91 20.67 -3.75
N PRO A 96 -11.14 20.15 -3.54
CA PRO A 96 -12.24 20.38 -4.51
C PRO A 96 -12.71 21.83 -4.59
N TRP A 97 -12.58 22.62 -3.52
CA TRP A 97 -13.07 24.00 -3.46
C TRP A 97 -11.99 25.04 -3.13
N ASP A 98 -10.84 24.63 -2.62
CA ASP A 98 -9.75 25.53 -2.23
C ASP A 98 -8.50 25.32 -3.11
N ARG A 99 -8.32 26.18 -4.11
CA ARG A 99 -7.20 26.08 -5.07
C ARG A 99 -5.84 26.37 -4.43
N ILE A 100 -5.77 27.02 -3.26
CA ILE A 100 -4.50 27.26 -2.57
C ILE A 100 -3.85 25.93 -2.14
N GLN A 101 -4.65 24.87 -1.97
CA GLN A 101 -4.18 23.54 -1.60
C GLN A 101 -3.20 22.97 -2.64
N ILE A 102 -3.33 23.34 -3.92
CA ILE A 102 -2.38 22.94 -4.98
C ILE A 102 -1.00 23.56 -4.72
N ILE A 103 -0.96 24.82 -4.27
CA ILE A 103 0.29 25.50 -3.89
C ILE A 103 0.87 24.83 -2.63
N TYR A 104 0.05 24.44 -1.67
CA TYR A 104 0.52 23.71 -0.50
C TYR A 104 1.11 22.34 -0.85
N ILE A 105 0.53 21.59 -1.80
CA ILE A 105 1.14 20.36 -2.32
C ILE A 105 2.53 20.67 -2.87
N PHE A 106 2.65 21.70 -3.72
CA PHE A 106 3.95 22.08 -4.28
C PHE A 106 4.99 22.44 -3.21
N ILE A 107 4.58 23.19 -2.18
CA ILE A 107 5.43 23.52 -1.02
C ILE A 107 5.83 22.24 -0.27
N TYR A 108 4.92 21.29 -0.07
CA TYR A 108 5.21 19.99 0.54
C TYR A 108 6.28 19.21 -0.25
N TYR A 109 6.16 19.15 -1.58
CA TYR A 109 7.15 18.50 -2.44
C TYR A 109 8.53 19.13 -2.28
N ILE A 110 8.62 20.46 -2.22
CA ILE A 110 9.90 21.16 -2.03
C ILE A 110 10.47 20.82 -0.65
N ILE A 111 9.71 21.06 0.42
CA ILE A 111 10.21 20.89 1.79
C ILE A 111 10.75 19.47 2.02
N ILE A 112 10.03 18.46 1.53
CA ILE A 112 10.36 17.05 1.76
C ILE A 112 11.41 16.52 0.76
N SER A 113 11.57 17.11 -0.43
CA SER A 113 12.60 16.66 -1.39
C SER A 113 14.01 17.13 -1.04
N VAL A 114 14.16 18.26 -0.33
CA VAL A 114 15.46 18.85 0.04
C VAL A 114 16.42 17.92 0.83
N PRO A 115 16.01 17.14 1.85
CA PRO A 115 16.94 16.25 2.55
C PRO A 115 17.47 15.15 1.61
N PHE A 116 16.63 14.66 0.69
CA PHE A 116 17.01 13.68 -0.34
C PHE A 116 17.87 14.32 -1.44
N PHE A 117 17.68 15.60 -1.73
CA PHE A 117 18.55 16.35 -2.64
C PHE A 117 19.97 16.46 -2.09
N PHE A 118 20.16 16.84 -0.82
CA PHE A 118 21.49 16.89 -0.21
C PHE A 118 22.11 15.50 -0.01
N PHE A 119 21.30 14.50 0.27
CA PHE A 119 21.72 13.09 0.25
C PHE A 119 22.25 12.71 -1.14
N GLY A 120 21.49 12.98 -2.20
CA GLY A 120 21.90 12.71 -3.58
C GLY A 120 23.17 13.45 -4.00
N LEU A 121 23.35 14.71 -3.57
CA LEU A 121 24.60 15.46 -3.77
C LEU A 121 25.80 14.74 -3.13
N SER A 122 25.62 14.21 -1.92
CA SER A 122 26.67 13.48 -1.19
C SER A 122 27.08 12.21 -1.94
N ILE A 123 26.10 11.42 -2.39
CA ILE A 123 26.31 10.15 -3.10
C ILE A 123 26.93 10.36 -4.49
N ALA A 124 26.35 11.26 -5.29
CA ALA A 124 26.85 11.52 -6.64
C ALA A 124 28.25 12.16 -6.65
N SER A 125 28.57 12.99 -5.66
CA SER A 125 29.94 13.52 -5.46
C SER A 125 30.90 12.40 -5.04
N ALA A 126 30.47 11.48 -4.18
CA ALA A 126 31.29 10.34 -3.77
C ALA A 126 31.59 9.37 -4.91
N PHE A 127 30.62 9.09 -5.79
CA PHE A 127 30.85 8.28 -7.00
C PHE A 127 31.82 8.93 -7.99
N SER A 128 31.89 10.26 -7.99
CA SER A 128 32.82 11.00 -8.84
C SER A 128 34.28 10.92 -8.34
N LEU A 129 34.51 10.55 -7.07
CA LEU A 129 35.85 10.49 -6.45
C LEU A 129 36.58 9.16 -6.68
N ILE A 130 35.89 8.02 -6.54
CA ILE A 130 36.55 6.71 -6.32
C ILE A 130 36.25 5.77 -7.49
N ARG A 131 36.99 5.94 -8.59
CA ARG A 131 36.82 5.15 -9.84
C ARG A 131 37.06 3.65 -9.67
N GLU A 132 38.05 3.27 -8.87
CA GLU A 132 38.46 1.86 -8.75
C GLU A 132 37.54 1.03 -7.85
N ARG A 133 36.88 1.67 -6.87
CA ARG A 133 36.11 0.98 -5.82
C ARG A 133 34.64 1.42 -5.74
N ILE A 134 34.05 1.83 -6.87
CA ILE A 134 32.62 2.19 -6.98
C ILE A 134 31.72 1.10 -6.39
N GLY A 135 32.03 -0.18 -6.62
CA GLY A 135 31.24 -1.30 -6.07
C GLY A 135 31.23 -1.38 -4.54
N LEU A 136 32.30 -0.96 -3.86
CA LEU A 136 32.31 -0.90 -2.37
C LEU A 136 31.48 0.28 -1.85
N LEU A 137 31.49 1.41 -2.58
CA LEU A 137 30.73 2.60 -2.23
C LEU A 137 29.23 2.36 -2.43
N TYR A 138 28.85 1.84 -3.59
CA TYR A 138 27.47 1.46 -3.91
C TYR A 138 26.97 0.31 -3.02
N GLY A 139 27.86 -0.65 -2.70
CA GLY A 139 27.57 -1.66 -1.69
C GLY A 139 27.27 -1.08 -0.31
N SER A 140 28.02 -0.05 0.12
CA SER A 140 27.80 0.63 1.42
C SER A 140 26.48 1.41 1.43
N ASP A 141 26.14 2.05 0.31
CA ASP A 141 24.87 2.77 0.10
C ASP A 141 23.68 1.81 0.21
N LEU A 142 23.67 0.73 -0.56
CA LEU A 142 22.59 -0.26 -0.56
C LEU A 142 22.46 -1.02 0.77
N LEU A 143 23.58 -1.38 1.41
CA LEU A 143 23.55 -1.99 2.75
C LEU A 143 23.03 -1.00 3.80
N GLY A 144 23.41 0.27 3.71
CA GLY A 144 22.90 1.33 4.58
C GLY A 144 21.39 1.48 4.43
N ALA A 145 20.92 1.63 3.19
CA ALA A 145 19.50 1.71 2.87
C ALA A 145 18.75 0.46 3.38
N GLY A 146 19.17 -0.75 3.01
CA GLY A 146 18.52 -2.00 3.41
C GLY A 146 18.51 -2.28 4.92
N THR A 147 19.53 -1.83 5.66
CA THR A 147 19.51 -1.88 7.13
C THR A 147 18.61 -0.81 7.73
N GLY A 148 18.55 0.37 7.11
CA GLY A 148 17.65 1.47 7.47
C GLY A 148 16.18 1.09 7.37
N SER A 149 15.78 0.33 6.35
CA SER A 149 14.40 -0.14 6.20
C SER A 149 13.98 -1.15 7.27
N LEU A 150 14.88 -2.02 7.70
CA LEU A 150 14.61 -2.97 8.77
C LEU A 150 14.56 -2.28 10.15
N VAL A 151 15.58 -1.47 10.46
CA VAL A 151 15.75 -0.88 11.79
C VAL A 151 14.65 0.13 12.11
N ILE A 152 14.18 0.93 11.14
CA ILE A 152 13.12 1.91 11.41
C ILE A 152 11.82 1.23 11.87
N LEU A 153 11.48 0.07 11.31
CA LEU A 153 10.27 -0.63 11.71
C LEU A 153 10.38 -1.23 13.11
N LEU A 154 11.56 -1.75 13.46
CA LEU A 154 11.85 -2.19 14.83
C LEU A 154 11.81 -0.99 15.80
N LEU A 155 12.32 0.17 15.40
CA LEU A 155 12.31 1.38 16.19
C LEU A 155 10.88 1.89 16.43
N MET A 156 10.04 1.89 15.39
CA MET A 156 8.64 2.33 15.47
C MET A 156 7.74 1.39 16.30
N SER A 157 8.24 0.23 16.71
CA SER A 157 7.53 -0.63 17.68
C SER A 157 7.59 -0.09 19.11
N LYS A 158 8.56 0.79 19.39
CA LYS A 158 8.81 1.37 20.72
C LYS A 158 8.59 2.89 20.76
N VAL A 159 8.71 3.55 19.62
CA VAL A 159 8.78 5.00 19.48
C VAL A 159 7.76 5.44 18.44
N SER A 160 7.10 6.58 18.67
CA SER A 160 6.15 7.13 17.69
C SER A 160 6.87 7.64 16.43
N PRO A 161 6.22 7.61 15.24
CA PRO A 161 6.84 7.99 13.96
C PRO A 161 7.52 9.37 14.01
N GLU A 162 6.89 10.36 14.64
CA GLU A 162 7.40 11.72 14.78
C GLU A 162 8.72 11.79 15.57
N ARG A 163 8.85 10.99 16.63
CA ARG A 163 10.09 10.91 17.41
C ARG A 163 11.19 10.19 16.63
N ALA A 164 10.81 9.18 15.83
CA ALA A 164 11.76 8.43 15.02
C ALA A 164 12.50 9.34 14.01
N VAL A 165 11.85 10.38 13.47
CA VAL A 165 12.48 11.36 12.56
C VAL A 165 13.71 12.02 13.17
N PHE A 166 13.67 12.37 14.45
CA PHE A 166 14.80 13.03 15.11
C PHE A 166 15.97 12.07 15.39
N LEU A 167 15.68 10.79 15.66
CA LEU A 167 16.72 9.76 15.74
C LEU A 167 17.36 9.52 14.37
N ILE A 168 16.58 9.51 13.30
CA ILE A 168 17.07 9.40 11.92
C ILE A 168 17.96 10.60 11.57
N SER A 169 17.53 11.82 11.90
CA SER A 169 18.34 13.03 11.75
C SER A 169 19.69 12.92 12.48
N ALA A 170 19.70 12.41 13.72
CA ALA A 170 20.93 12.20 14.48
C ALA A 170 21.87 11.18 13.82
N MET A 171 21.34 10.12 13.19
CA MET A 171 22.16 9.12 12.47
C MET A 171 22.86 9.71 11.24
N ALA A 172 22.16 10.53 10.45
CA ALA A 172 22.76 11.24 9.32
C ALA A 172 23.87 12.20 9.77
N LEU A 173 23.64 12.92 10.88
CA LEU A 173 24.62 13.82 11.48
C LEU A 173 25.82 13.08 12.06
N ALA A 174 25.63 11.87 12.61
CA ALA A 174 26.72 11.02 13.07
C ALA A 174 27.61 10.55 11.89
N GLY A 175 27.01 10.17 10.76
CA GLY A 175 27.76 9.87 9.53
C GLY A 175 28.59 11.06 9.07
N THR A 176 28.01 12.25 9.15
CA THR A 176 28.69 13.51 8.83
C THR A 176 29.84 13.83 9.79
N PHE A 177 29.67 13.58 11.09
CA PHE A 177 30.69 13.81 12.11
C PHE A 177 31.99 13.01 11.84
N ILE A 178 31.86 11.77 11.35
CA ILE A 178 32.99 10.88 11.04
C ILE A 178 33.90 11.49 9.96
N ILE A 179 33.29 12.11 8.95
CA ILE A 179 33.99 12.66 7.78
C ILE A 179 34.30 14.16 7.90
N GLY A 180 33.60 14.88 8.76
CA GLY A 180 33.69 16.34 8.89
C GLY A 180 34.97 16.82 9.58
N GLU A 181 35.38 18.04 9.23
CA GLU A 181 36.41 18.82 9.92
C GLU A 181 35.89 19.43 11.23
N LYS A 182 36.76 20.14 11.98
CA LYS A 182 36.42 20.70 13.31
C LYS A 182 35.11 21.50 13.31
N LYS A 183 34.92 22.41 12.34
CA LYS A 183 33.69 23.23 12.25
C LYS A 183 32.44 22.38 12.02
N VAL A 184 32.50 21.42 11.08
CA VAL A 184 31.39 20.52 10.77
C VAL A 184 31.08 19.61 11.95
N ARG A 185 32.11 19.08 12.64
CA ARG A 185 31.92 18.23 13.84
C ARG A 185 31.21 18.96 14.97
N VAL A 186 31.59 20.23 15.23
CA VAL A 186 30.92 21.06 16.25
C VAL A 186 29.47 21.29 15.84
N ALA A 187 29.22 21.67 14.58
CA ALA A 187 27.86 21.86 14.07
C ALA A 187 27.01 20.57 14.17
N SER A 188 27.55 19.43 13.74
CA SER A 188 26.91 18.12 13.87
C SER A 188 26.59 17.79 15.34
N SER A 189 27.49 18.07 16.27
CA SER A 189 27.28 17.79 17.70
C SER A 189 26.14 18.63 18.28
N ILE A 190 26.10 19.93 17.93
CA ILE A 190 25.02 20.84 18.35
C ILE A 190 23.68 20.36 17.78
N LEU A 191 23.64 20.01 16.50
CA LEU A 191 22.41 19.53 15.86
C LEU A 191 21.95 18.16 16.39
N ILE A 192 22.88 17.26 16.72
CA ILE A 192 22.56 15.99 17.40
C ILE A 192 21.94 16.25 18.77
N ALA A 193 22.50 17.18 19.55
CA ALA A 193 21.93 17.57 20.84
C ALA A 193 20.53 18.18 20.68
N ALA A 194 20.32 19.03 19.67
CA ALA A 194 19.00 19.59 19.36
C ALA A 194 17.99 18.51 18.93
N ALA A 195 18.39 17.56 18.08
CA ALA A 195 17.55 16.44 17.68
C ALA A 195 17.19 15.55 18.88
N PHE A 196 18.14 15.30 19.79
CA PHE A 196 17.89 14.55 21.02
C PHE A 196 16.94 15.28 21.97
N PHE A 197 17.06 16.60 22.08
CA PHE A 197 16.11 17.42 22.85
C PHE A 197 14.68 17.31 22.29
N LEU A 198 14.50 17.44 20.97
CA LEU A 198 13.19 17.29 20.33
C LEU A 198 12.64 15.87 20.46
N PHE A 199 13.50 14.86 20.42
CA PHE A 199 13.13 13.47 20.68
C PHE A 199 12.55 13.27 22.10
N MET A 200 13.11 13.95 23.10
CA MET A 200 12.66 13.92 24.50
C MET A 200 11.41 14.78 24.75
N ALA A 201 11.12 15.75 23.89
CA ALA A 201 10.02 16.72 24.02
C ALA A 201 8.94 16.55 22.93
N PRO A 202 8.25 15.39 22.86
CA PRO A 202 7.32 15.07 21.78
C PRO A 202 6.10 15.99 21.72
N GLY A 203 5.71 16.61 22.84
CA GLY A 203 4.59 17.55 22.91
C GLY A 203 4.81 18.83 22.10
N LEU A 204 6.07 19.14 21.73
CA LEU A 204 6.40 20.29 20.89
C LEU A 204 6.13 20.06 19.41
N THR A 205 6.08 18.80 18.97
CA THR A 205 5.95 18.44 17.55
C THR A 205 4.95 17.29 17.34
N PRO A 206 3.68 17.43 17.77
CA PRO A 206 2.66 16.45 17.42
C PRO A 206 2.37 16.49 15.91
N PRO A 207 2.14 15.34 15.26
CA PRO A 207 1.74 15.32 13.86
C PRO A 207 0.37 16.01 13.69
N ARG A 208 0.28 16.94 12.75
CA ARG A 208 -0.98 17.62 12.43
C ARG A 208 -1.90 16.70 11.63
N MET A 209 -2.93 16.17 12.29
CA MET A 209 -3.97 15.40 11.60
C MET A 209 -4.95 16.31 10.85
N SER A 210 -5.39 15.87 9.67
CA SER A 210 -6.49 16.53 8.95
C SER A 210 -7.76 16.55 9.82
N PRO A 211 -8.46 17.69 9.95
CA PRO A 211 -9.73 17.79 10.66
C PRO A 211 -10.85 16.94 10.06
N TYR A 212 -10.74 16.50 8.81
CA TYR A 212 -11.75 15.66 8.15
C TYR A 212 -11.53 14.16 8.36
N LYS A 213 -10.49 13.78 9.12
CA LYS A 213 -10.29 12.40 9.55
C LYS A 213 -11.40 11.96 10.51
N GLY A 214 -11.80 10.69 10.42
CA GLY A 214 -12.86 10.13 11.26
C GLY A 214 -12.66 10.43 12.74
N LEU A 215 -11.44 10.21 13.26
CA LEU A 215 -11.11 10.52 14.66
C LEU A 215 -11.30 12.02 14.99
N GLN A 216 -10.78 12.93 14.16
CA GLN A 216 -10.88 14.37 14.40
C GLN A 216 -12.32 14.86 14.32
N VAL A 217 -13.09 14.33 13.36
CA VAL A 217 -14.53 14.59 13.24
C VAL A 217 -15.26 14.11 14.49
N ALA A 218 -14.99 12.91 14.99
CA ALA A 218 -15.64 12.41 16.19
C ALA A 218 -15.25 13.20 17.45
N LEU A 219 -14.00 13.65 17.56
CA LEU A 219 -13.52 14.48 18.66
C LEU A 219 -14.02 15.94 18.60
N SER A 220 -14.61 16.36 17.47
CA SER A 220 -15.22 17.70 17.36
C SER A 220 -16.61 17.80 18.00
N TYR A 221 -17.23 16.66 18.33
CA TYR A 221 -18.53 16.65 19.01
C TYR A 221 -18.37 17.11 20.48
N PRO A 222 -19.37 17.81 21.04
CA PRO A 222 -19.42 18.09 22.47
C PRO A 222 -19.31 16.79 23.28
N GLU A 223 -18.67 16.84 24.45
CA GLU A 223 -18.46 15.69 25.34
C GLU A 223 -17.55 14.58 24.77
N ALA A 224 -16.95 14.78 23.59
CA ALA A 224 -15.98 13.84 23.07
C ALA A 224 -14.66 13.91 23.86
N GLU A 225 -14.11 12.75 24.18
CA GLU A 225 -12.90 12.60 24.97
C GLU A 225 -11.96 11.60 24.29
N HIS A 226 -10.72 12.01 24.05
CA HIS A 226 -9.66 11.10 23.63
C HIS A 226 -9.09 10.40 24.87
N ILE A 227 -9.20 9.07 24.91
CA ILE A 227 -8.81 8.28 26.09
C ILE A 227 -7.34 7.89 26.02
N ARG A 228 -6.91 7.26 24.91
CA ARG A 228 -5.56 6.70 24.81
C ARG A 228 -5.15 6.44 23.37
N THR A 229 -3.85 6.56 23.11
CA THR A 229 -3.20 6.16 21.85
C THR A 229 -2.25 5.00 22.07
N TYR A 230 -2.29 4.02 21.18
CA TYR A 230 -1.35 2.92 21.07
C TYR A 230 -0.59 3.01 19.75
N HIS A 231 0.71 2.78 19.79
CA HIS A 231 1.57 2.82 18.63
C HIS A 231 2.13 1.44 18.31
N SER A 232 2.24 1.16 17.02
CA SER A 232 3.00 0.06 16.47
C SER A 232 3.68 0.52 15.19
N PRO A 233 4.57 -0.29 14.59
CA PRO A 233 5.22 0.08 13.33
C PRO A 233 4.21 0.31 12.19
N PHE A 234 3.03 -0.29 12.27
CA PHE A 234 2.09 -0.45 11.14
C PHE A 234 0.74 0.21 11.36
N SER A 235 0.36 0.45 12.61
CA SER A 235 -0.90 1.09 12.96
C SER A 235 -0.77 1.92 14.23
N ARG A 236 -1.47 3.06 14.25
CA ARG A 236 -1.80 3.82 15.44
C ARG A 236 -3.26 3.52 15.78
N ILE A 237 -3.53 3.11 17.02
CA ILE A 237 -4.88 2.85 17.51
C ILE A 237 -5.24 3.94 18.52
N ASP A 238 -6.29 4.69 18.24
CA ASP A 238 -6.81 5.71 19.15
C ASP A 238 -8.15 5.23 19.73
N VAL A 239 -8.26 5.24 21.06
CA VAL A 239 -9.47 4.93 21.80
C VAL A 239 -10.08 6.23 22.29
N PHE A 240 -11.39 6.41 22.06
CA PHE A 240 -12.08 7.65 22.39
C PHE A 240 -13.54 7.41 22.75
N LYS A 241 -14.14 8.34 23.47
CA LYS A 241 -15.59 8.46 23.67
C LYS A 241 -16.09 9.64 22.85
N SER A 242 -17.22 9.47 22.19
CA SER A 242 -17.88 10.57 21.48
C SER A 242 -19.34 10.21 21.21
N PRO A 243 -20.27 11.17 21.30
CA PRO A 243 -21.66 10.98 20.88
C PRO A 243 -21.83 10.54 19.42
N ALA A 244 -20.81 10.76 18.58
CA ALA A 244 -20.77 10.34 17.18
C ALA A 244 -20.54 8.83 17.00
N VAL A 245 -20.06 8.12 18.04
CA VAL A 245 -19.84 6.66 17.98
C VAL A 245 -21.18 5.95 18.13
N ARG A 246 -21.87 5.75 17.00
CA ARG A 246 -23.15 5.04 16.90
C ARG A 246 -23.09 3.99 15.79
N PHE A 247 -22.30 2.96 16.01
CA PHE A 247 -22.04 1.89 15.07
C PHE A 247 -23.14 0.81 15.13
N ALA A 248 -24.14 0.95 14.28
CA ALA A 248 -25.19 -0.03 14.03
C ALA A 248 -25.52 -0.04 12.52
N PRO A 249 -24.63 -0.58 11.68
CA PRO A 249 -24.69 -0.39 10.24
C PRO A 249 -25.93 -1.02 9.62
N GLY A 250 -26.75 -0.19 8.97
CA GLY A 250 -27.99 -0.62 8.31
C GLY A 250 -29.12 -1.01 9.25
N LEU A 251 -29.04 -0.61 10.53
CA LEU A 251 -30.08 -0.86 11.53
C LEU A 251 -31.47 -0.54 10.99
N SER A 252 -32.39 -1.48 11.18
CA SER A 252 -33.79 -1.33 10.76
C SER A 252 -34.44 -0.10 11.39
N LEU A 253 -35.21 0.64 10.59
CA LEU A 253 -36.03 1.76 11.05
C LEU A 253 -37.17 1.33 11.99
N LYS A 254 -37.36 0.03 12.24
CA LYS A 254 -38.31 -0.50 13.23
C LYS A 254 -37.71 -0.53 14.64
N TYR A 255 -36.40 -0.44 14.78
CA TYR A 255 -35.76 -0.34 16.09
C TYR A 255 -35.84 1.11 16.58
N LEU A 256 -36.49 1.33 17.73
CA LEU A 256 -36.76 2.67 18.29
C LEU A 256 -36.08 2.90 19.64
N ASP A 257 -35.49 1.86 20.23
CA ASP A 257 -34.81 1.97 21.51
C ASP A 257 -33.43 2.62 21.36
N ALA A 258 -32.84 3.02 22.47
CA ALA A 258 -31.48 3.54 22.47
C ALA A 258 -30.46 2.44 22.10
N LEU A 259 -29.37 2.83 21.46
CA LEU A 259 -28.20 1.94 21.34
C LEU A 259 -27.47 1.88 22.69
N PRO A 260 -26.88 0.72 23.06
CA PRO A 260 -25.99 0.65 24.21
C PRO A 260 -24.80 1.62 24.06
N GLU A 261 -24.15 1.95 25.18
CA GLU A 261 -22.93 2.76 25.15
C GLU A 261 -21.87 2.10 24.26
N GLN A 262 -21.16 2.93 23.49
CA GLN A 262 -20.13 2.48 22.57
C GLN A 262 -18.84 3.26 22.78
N THR A 263 -17.72 2.55 22.84
CA THR A 263 -16.39 3.16 22.83
C THR A 263 -15.82 3.12 21.42
N GLY A 264 -15.39 4.28 20.93
CA GLY A 264 -14.81 4.43 19.61
C GLY A 264 -13.36 3.94 19.56
N ILE A 265 -13.02 3.27 18.47
CA ILE A 265 -11.64 2.97 18.09
C ILE A 265 -11.39 3.52 16.70
N SER A 266 -10.27 4.21 16.51
CA SER A 266 -9.82 4.61 15.18
C SER A 266 -8.45 4.02 14.85
N ILE A 267 -8.28 3.62 13.59
CA ILE A 267 -7.01 3.14 13.04
C ILE A 267 -6.39 4.25 12.20
N ASP A 268 -5.18 4.68 12.56
CA ASP A 268 -4.45 5.81 11.96
C ASP A 268 -5.29 7.11 11.89
N GLY A 269 -6.26 7.27 12.80
CA GLY A 269 -7.22 8.38 12.79
C GLY A 269 -8.25 8.34 11.65
N GLY A 270 -8.17 7.35 10.74
CA GLY A 270 -9.03 7.21 9.56
C GLY A 270 -10.37 6.55 9.91
N GLU A 271 -10.51 5.27 9.55
CA GLU A 271 -11.73 4.50 9.83
C GLU A 271 -12.00 4.46 11.34
N MET A 272 -13.28 4.59 11.69
CA MET A 272 -13.77 4.43 13.05
C MET A 272 -14.54 3.13 13.18
N HIS A 273 -14.36 2.46 14.30
CA HIS A 273 -15.09 1.28 14.74
C HIS A 273 -15.61 1.53 16.14
N ALA A 274 -16.51 0.67 16.62
CA ALA A 274 -17.02 0.76 17.97
C ALA A 274 -16.96 -0.59 18.67
N ILE A 275 -16.60 -0.55 19.96
CA ILE A 275 -16.87 -1.62 20.90
C ILE A 275 -18.17 -1.29 21.60
N THR A 276 -19.15 -2.18 21.51
CA THR A 276 -20.43 -2.07 22.22
C THR A 276 -20.28 -2.62 23.63
N HIS A 277 -20.70 -1.82 24.61
CA HIS A 277 -20.76 -2.23 26.01
C HIS A 277 -22.00 -3.10 26.22
N VAL A 278 -21.83 -4.31 26.78
CA VAL A 278 -22.93 -5.28 26.92
C VAL A 278 -22.98 -5.75 28.36
N LYS A 279 -23.88 -5.17 29.16
CA LYS A 279 -24.00 -5.58 30.57
C LYS A 279 -24.42 -7.05 30.66
N ASP A 280 -23.92 -7.77 31.67
CA ASP A 280 -24.10 -9.23 31.83
C ASP A 280 -25.56 -9.71 31.85
N ASN A 281 -26.54 -8.82 32.06
CA ASN A 281 -27.99 -9.13 32.07
C ASN A 281 -28.80 -8.46 30.95
N GLU A 282 -28.17 -7.68 30.05
CA GLU A 282 -28.87 -7.00 28.95
C GLU A 282 -28.47 -7.65 27.62
N SER A 283 -29.45 -8.27 26.96
CA SER A 283 -29.27 -8.73 25.58
C SER A 283 -29.52 -7.54 24.64
N PRO A 284 -28.52 -7.10 23.85
CA PRO A 284 -28.63 -5.89 23.04
C PRO A 284 -29.60 -6.12 21.87
N GLY A 285 -30.87 -5.78 22.09
CA GLY A 285 -31.97 -6.05 21.18
C GLY A 285 -31.81 -5.47 19.77
N PHE A 286 -30.93 -4.48 19.55
CA PHE A 286 -30.64 -3.93 18.22
C PHE A 286 -29.97 -4.93 17.28
N LEU A 287 -29.24 -5.93 17.79
CA LEU A 287 -28.49 -6.89 16.97
C LEU A 287 -29.39 -7.69 16.03
N GLN A 288 -30.55 -8.12 16.52
CA GLN A 288 -31.52 -8.84 15.68
C GLN A 288 -32.12 -7.96 14.58
N TYR A 289 -31.99 -6.63 14.67
CA TYR A 289 -32.49 -5.65 13.68
C TYR A 289 -31.41 -5.20 12.70
N LEU A 290 -30.22 -5.81 12.72
CA LEU A 290 -29.17 -5.56 11.73
C LEU A 290 -29.36 -6.46 10.49
N PRO A 291 -28.98 -6.01 9.28
CA PRO A 291 -28.98 -6.85 8.08
C PRO A 291 -28.09 -8.10 8.20
N SER A 292 -26.95 -7.97 8.89
CA SER A 292 -26.01 -9.07 9.12
C SER A 292 -26.58 -10.20 9.98
N ALA A 293 -27.63 -9.95 10.78
CA ALA A 293 -28.30 -10.99 11.57
C ALA A 293 -28.92 -12.10 10.72
N LEU A 294 -29.24 -11.85 9.45
CA LEU A 294 -29.91 -12.82 8.60
C LEU A 294 -29.13 -14.15 8.51
N ALA A 295 -27.80 -14.11 8.39
CA ALA A 295 -27.00 -15.33 8.21
C ALA A 295 -27.12 -16.25 9.43
N TYR A 296 -27.14 -15.65 10.62
CA TYR A 296 -27.30 -16.34 11.89
C TYR A 296 -28.74 -16.83 12.07
N GLU A 297 -29.75 -16.11 11.57
CA GLU A 297 -31.16 -16.52 11.70
C GLU A 297 -31.51 -17.75 10.85
N ILE A 298 -30.91 -17.88 9.64
CA ILE A 298 -31.26 -18.95 8.68
C ILE A 298 -30.27 -20.12 8.65
N SER A 299 -29.04 -19.95 9.12
CA SER A 299 -28.02 -21.01 9.11
C SER A 299 -27.87 -21.70 10.47
N ARG A 300 -27.15 -22.82 10.48
CA ARG A 300 -26.60 -23.41 11.70
C ARG A 300 -25.52 -22.51 12.28
N ARG A 301 -25.32 -22.61 13.60
CA ARG A 301 -24.49 -21.67 14.38
C ARG A 301 -23.43 -22.40 15.20
N GLU A 302 -22.94 -23.53 14.70
CA GLU A 302 -21.96 -24.33 15.44
C GLU A 302 -20.56 -23.78 15.24
N ASP A 303 -20.11 -23.65 13.99
CA ASP A 303 -18.77 -23.13 13.68
C ASP A 303 -18.87 -21.87 12.82
N ILE A 304 -18.45 -20.73 13.38
CA ILE A 304 -18.56 -19.43 12.75
C ILE A 304 -17.18 -18.79 12.64
N LEU A 305 -16.82 -18.36 11.44
CA LEU A 305 -15.63 -17.58 11.18
C LEU A 305 -16.00 -16.14 10.85
N ILE A 306 -15.38 -15.20 11.56
CA ILE A 306 -15.58 -13.77 11.37
C ILE A 306 -14.26 -13.15 10.93
N LEU A 307 -14.25 -12.59 9.72
CA LEU A 307 -13.07 -11.99 9.11
C LEU A 307 -13.07 -10.48 9.36
N GLU A 308 -11.95 -9.94 9.87
CA GLU A 308 -11.82 -8.52 10.24
C GLU A 308 -12.96 -8.03 11.17
N PRO A 309 -13.19 -8.67 12.35
CA PRO A 309 -14.25 -8.26 13.27
C PRO A 309 -14.06 -6.84 13.83
N ARG A 310 -12.85 -6.27 13.77
CA ARG A 310 -12.50 -4.91 14.22
C ARG A 310 -12.99 -4.53 15.62
N GLY A 311 -14.10 -3.80 15.72
CA GLY A 311 -14.71 -3.41 17.00
C GLY A 311 -15.46 -4.55 17.69
N GLY A 312 -15.66 -5.69 17.01
CA GLY A 312 -16.27 -6.89 17.56
C GLY A 312 -17.75 -7.07 17.28
N LEU A 313 -18.39 -6.22 16.47
CA LEU A 313 -19.85 -6.29 16.24
C LEU A 313 -20.30 -7.66 15.71
N GLY A 314 -19.58 -8.24 14.75
CA GLY A 314 -19.88 -9.59 14.25
C GLY A 314 -19.71 -10.66 15.33
N ALA A 315 -18.68 -10.55 16.18
CA ALA A 315 -18.45 -11.49 17.28
C ALA A 315 -19.58 -11.41 18.31
N LEU A 316 -20.00 -10.20 18.64
CA LEU A 316 -21.13 -9.96 19.53
C LEU A 316 -22.44 -10.48 18.93
N LEU A 317 -22.64 -10.34 17.62
CA LEU A 317 -23.79 -10.91 16.93
C LEU A 317 -23.80 -12.44 16.99
N ALA A 318 -22.65 -13.08 16.80
CA ALA A 318 -22.51 -14.52 16.94
C ALA A 318 -22.80 -15.00 18.37
N GLU A 319 -22.32 -14.28 19.39
CA GLU A 319 -22.62 -14.55 20.80
C GLU A 319 -24.12 -14.39 21.11
N TYR A 320 -24.77 -13.33 20.60
CA TYR A 320 -26.21 -13.09 20.77
C TYR A 320 -27.08 -14.22 20.22
N TYR A 321 -26.65 -14.86 19.13
CA TYR A 321 -27.38 -15.97 18.51
C TYR A 321 -26.98 -17.37 19.07
N ASP A 322 -26.30 -17.41 20.22
CA ASP A 322 -25.84 -18.61 20.94
C ASP A 322 -24.94 -19.53 20.11
N SER A 323 -24.00 -18.91 19.37
CA SER A 323 -23.07 -19.67 18.51
C SER A 323 -22.02 -20.41 19.33
N LYS A 324 -21.72 -21.67 19.00
CA LYS A 324 -20.85 -22.53 19.83
C LYS A 324 -19.37 -22.17 19.71
N ASN A 325 -18.83 -22.19 18.49
CA ASN A 325 -17.42 -21.95 18.21
C ASN A 325 -17.26 -20.71 17.32
N ILE A 326 -16.80 -19.61 17.93
CA ILE A 326 -16.65 -18.31 17.24
C ILE A 326 -15.18 -18.03 16.99
N TYR A 327 -14.76 -18.19 15.74
CA TYR A 327 -13.40 -17.95 15.25
C TYR A 327 -13.30 -16.53 14.70
N LYS A 328 -12.24 -15.81 15.08
CA LYS A 328 -12.00 -14.41 14.72
C LYS A 328 -10.61 -14.27 14.12
N VAL A 329 -10.52 -13.66 12.94
CA VAL A 329 -9.23 -13.38 12.28
C VAL A 329 -9.18 -11.90 11.91
N ASP A 330 -8.21 -11.16 12.44
CA ASP A 330 -8.02 -9.73 12.14
C ASP A 330 -6.59 -9.46 11.68
N SER A 331 -6.44 -8.70 10.60
CA SER A 331 -5.15 -8.31 10.03
C SER A 331 -4.32 -7.41 10.93
N ASN A 332 -4.92 -6.74 11.92
CA ASN A 332 -4.23 -5.78 12.77
C ASN A 332 -3.89 -6.38 14.16
N PRO A 333 -2.64 -6.86 14.38
CA PRO A 333 -2.27 -7.49 15.65
C PRO A 333 -2.32 -6.53 16.83
N THR A 334 -2.07 -5.24 16.59
CA THR A 334 -2.15 -4.18 17.61
C THR A 334 -3.57 -4.01 18.10
N LEU A 335 -4.55 -4.02 17.19
CA LEU A 335 -5.97 -3.92 17.54
C LEU A 335 -6.40 -5.10 18.43
N ILE A 336 -6.07 -6.33 18.03
CA ILE A 336 -6.36 -7.53 18.85
C ILE A 336 -5.76 -7.38 20.25
N LYS A 337 -4.50 -6.95 20.35
CA LYS A 337 -3.80 -6.79 21.64
C LYS A 337 -4.48 -5.75 22.52
N VAL A 338 -4.82 -4.58 21.96
CA VAL A 338 -5.48 -3.49 22.68
C VAL A 338 -6.85 -3.94 23.20
N ILE A 339 -7.68 -4.55 22.35
CA ILE A 339 -9.02 -4.96 22.77
C ILE A 339 -8.96 -6.11 23.78
N ARG A 340 -8.08 -7.10 23.56
CA ARG A 340 -7.93 -8.26 24.44
C ARG A 340 -7.39 -7.90 25.83
N ASN A 341 -6.45 -6.97 25.91
CA ASN A 341 -5.73 -6.68 27.15
C ASN A 341 -6.26 -5.41 27.84
N ASP A 342 -6.33 -4.30 27.11
CA ASP A 342 -6.60 -2.98 27.70
C ASP A 342 -8.10 -2.63 27.69
N LEU A 343 -8.89 -3.18 26.76
CA LEU A 343 -10.35 -2.96 26.68
C LEU A 343 -11.14 -4.24 26.97
N ARG A 344 -10.55 -5.18 27.71
CA ARG A 344 -11.15 -6.49 27.98
C ARG A 344 -12.50 -6.37 28.68
N ASP A 345 -12.59 -5.49 29.67
CA ASP A 345 -13.77 -5.34 30.51
C ASP A 345 -14.93 -4.74 29.71
N ILE A 346 -14.64 -3.73 28.89
CA ILE A 346 -15.62 -3.07 28.01
C ILE A 346 -16.10 -4.02 26.90
N SER A 347 -15.19 -4.83 26.39
CA SER A 347 -15.45 -5.73 25.27
C SER A 347 -15.91 -7.12 25.70
N HIS A 348 -16.12 -7.36 27.00
CA HIS A 348 -16.51 -8.65 27.58
C HIS A 348 -15.63 -9.83 27.11
N GLY A 349 -14.36 -9.55 26.78
CA GLY A 349 -13.43 -10.54 26.30
C GLY A 349 -13.75 -11.15 24.93
N ILE A 350 -14.43 -10.44 24.01
CA ILE A 350 -14.72 -10.91 22.63
C ILE A 350 -13.50 -11.48 21.89
N TYR A 351 -12.29 -11.02 22.18
CA TYR A 351 -11.03 -11.48 21.55
C TYR A 351 -10.23 -12.48 22.41
N SER A 352 -10.80 -12.99 23.50
CA SER A 352 -10.11 -13.87 24.47
C SER A 352 -9.89 -15.29 23.93
N LYS A 353 -10.89 -15.85 23.25
CA LYS A 353 -10.88 -17.22 22.69
C LYS A 353 -10.90 -17.18 21.17
N ASN A 354 -10.34 -18.22 20.55
CA ASN A 354 -10.41 -18.49 19.11
C ASN A 354 -10.16 -17.23 18.26
N THR A 355 -9.05 -16.54 18.53
CA THR A 355 -8.70 -15.29 17.87
C THR A 355 -7.27 -15.38 17.35
N TRP A 356 -7.11 -15.16 16.05
CA TRP A 356 -5.84 -15.17 15.34
C TRP A 356 -5.58 -13.82 14.67
N HIS A 357 -4.31 -13.53 14.43
CA HIS A 357 -3.89 -12.42 13.58
C HIS A 357 -3.58 -12.96 12.19
N GLY A 358 -3.76 -12.13 11.16
CA GLY A 358 -3.39 -12.44 9.78
C GLY A 358 -4.50 -12.15 8.79
N LEU A 359 -4.27 -12.45 7.52
CA LEU A 359 -5.31 -12.40 6.49
C LEU A 359 -6.22 -13.61 6.63
N GLY A 360 -7.53 -13.38 6.73
CA GLY A 360 -8.56 -14.44 6.86
C GLY A 360 -8.40 -15.59 5.88
N ARG A 361 -8.13 -15.27 4.61
CA ARG A 361 -7.90 -16.24 3.55
C ARG A 361 -6.64 -17.09 3.78
N SER A 362 -5.51 -16.46 4.09
CA SER A 362 -4.26 -17.18 4.37
C SER A 362 -4.44 -18.11 5.56
N TRP A 363 -5.16 -17.67 6.60
CA TRP A 363 -5.46 -18.49 7.76
C TRP A 363 -6.31 -19.72 7.41
N LEU A 364 -7.34 -19.58 6.57
CA LEU A 364 -8.20 -20.69 6.11
C LEU A 364 -7.37 -21.80 5.44
N GLN A 365 -6.49 -21.43 4.50
CA GLN A 365 -5.62 -22.36 3.78
C GLN A 365 -4.77 -23.26 4.70
N THR A 366 -4.42 -22.76 5.89
CA THR A 366 -3.55 -23.49 6.83
C THR A 366 -4.29 -24.43 7.76
N LYS A 367 -5.60 -24.22 7.98
CA LYS A 367 -6.37 -24.90 9.03
C LYS A 367 -7.26 -26.01 8.51
N GLY A 368 -7.69 -25.97 7.24
CA GLY A 368 -8.57 -26.98 6.65
C GLY A 368 -9.92 -27.13 7.38
N MET A 369 -10.32 -26.11 8.13
CA MET A 369 -11.55 -26.10 8.93
C MET A 369 -12.74 -25.63 8.09
N HIS A 370 -13.91 -26.21 8.33
CA HIS A 370 -15.12 -25.83 7.60
C HIS A 370 -16.13 -25.17 8.52
N PHE A 371 -16.82 -24.14 8.02
CA PHE A 371 -17.70 -23.28 8.81
C PHE A 371 -19.14 -23.31 8.32
N ASP A 372 -20.09 -23.15 9.25
CA ASP A 372 -21.50 -22.93 8.96
C ASP A 372 -21.75 -21.49 8.49
N ILE A 373 -20.97 -20.53 9.00
CA ILE A 373 -21.01 -19.13 8.58
C ILE A 373 -19.58 -18.61 8.45
N ILE A 374 -19.26 -18.03 7.29
CA ILE A 374 -18.10 -17.14 7.12
C ILE A 374 -18.67 -15.73 6.96
N ASP A 375 -18.46 -14.88 7.96
CA ASP A 375 -18.99 -13.53 8.03
C ASP A 375 -17.88 -12.50 7.73
N MET A 376 -18.13 -11.66 6.73
CA MET A 376 -17.33 -10.49 6.37
C MET A 376 -18.16 -9.24 6.71
N PRO A 377 -18.05 -8.73 7.95
CA PRO A 377 -18.82 -7.59 8.43
C PRO A 377 -18.40 -6.30 7.74
N LEU A 378 -19.23 -5.28 7.90
CA LEU A 378 -18.94 -3.95 7.39
C LEU A 378 -17.71 -3.35 8.11
N LEU A 379 -16.77 -2.83 7.32
CA LEU A 379 -15.57 -2.19 7.82
C LEU A 379 -15.78 -0.68 7.90
N GLY A 380 -15.60 -0.12 9.10
CA GLY A 380 -15.67 1.32 9.35
C GLY A 380 -17.10 1.85 9.50
N THR A 381 -17.24 3.06 10.06
CA THR A 381 -18.54 3.74 10.28
C THR A 381 -19.03 4.58 9.11
N ALA A 382 -18.22 4.77 8.08
CA ALA A 382 -18.55 5.52 6.88
C ALA A 382 -18.10 4.72 5.67
N PRO A 383 -18.70 4.93 4.48
CA PRO A 383 -18.11 4.45 3.24
C PRO A 383 -16.75 5.15 3.10
N SER A 384 -15.69 4.49 3.53
CA SER A 384 -14.35 4.91 3.20
C SER A 384 -14.21 4.69 1.71
N GLY A 385 -14.07 5.78 0.96
CA GLY A 385 -13.55 5.72 -0.40
C GLY A 385 -12.13 5.19 -0.30
N SER A 386 -11.97 3.87 -0.24
CA SER A 386 -10.67 3.25 -0.45
C SER A 386 -10.24 3.73 -1.81
N PHE A 387 -9.11 4.44 -1.89
CA PHE A 387 -8.58 4.85 -3.18
C PHE A 387 -8.60 3.65 -4.12
N GLY A 388 -9.12 3.83 -5.34
CA GLY A 388 -9.31 2.71 -6.25
C GLY A 388 -8.02 1.92 -6.56
N ILE A 389 -6.86 2.50 -6.30
CA ILE A 389 -5.54 1.97 -6.63
C ILE A 389 -5.01 1.00 -5.56
N SER A 390 -5.59 0.93 -4.36
CA SER A 390 -5.07 0.02 -3.34
C SER A 390 -5.42 -1.44 -3.64
N GLU A 391 -4.43 -2.30 -3.50
CA GLU A 391 -4.57 -3.74 -3.64
C GLU A 391 -5.41 -4.34 -2.49
N ASP A 392 -6.39 -5.18 -2.83
CA ASP A 392 -7.22 -5.89 -1.86
C ASP A 392 -7.41 -7.36 -2.25
N TYR A 393 -6.58 -8.22 -1.65
CA TYR A 393 -6.57 -9.67 -1.88
C TYR A 393 -7.75 -10.40 -1.22
N ARG A 394 -8.63 -9.70 -0.50
CA ARG A 394 -9.79 -10.33 0.18
C ARG A 394 -10.97 -10.53 -0.75
N PHE A 395 -11.04 -9.77 -1.85
CA PHE A 395 -12.18 -9.73 -2.77
C PHE A 395 -11.83 -10.21 -4.19
N THR A 396 -10.78 -11.04 -4.32
CA THR A 396 -10.41 -11.68 -5.60
C THR A 396 -11.20 -12.97 -5.82
N VAL A 397 -11.28 -13.41 -7.08
CA VAL A 397 -11.88 -14.70 -7.46
C VAL A 397 -11.26 -15.84 -6.65
N GLU A 398 -9.94 -15.85 -6.51
CA GLU A 398 -9.23 -16.87 -5.76
C GLU A 398 -9.51 -16.80 -4.24
N ALA A 399 -9.82 -15.61 -3.70
CA ALA A 399 -10.27 -15.47 -2.31
C ALA A 399 -11.67 -16.03 -2.09
N PHE A 400 -12.62 -15.73 -2.99
CA PHE A 400 -13.96 -16.29 -2.90
C PHE A 400 -13.98 -17.80 -3.08
N LYS A 401 -13.12 -18.35 -3.94
CA LYS A 401 -12.92 -19.78 -4.05
C LYS A 401 -12.48 -20.39 -2.72
N GLU A 402 -11.53 -19.76 -2.04
CA GLU A 402 -11.08 -20.20 -0.72
C GLU A 402 -12.20 -20.18 0.33
N TYR A 403 -12.98 -19.09 0.39
CA TYR A 403 -14.09 -18.96 1.32
C TYR A 403 -15.16 -20.00 1.06
N LEU A 404 -15.57 -20.20 -0.19
CA LEU A 404 -16.59 -21.19 -0.58
C LEU A 404 -16.13 -22.64 -0.36
N LEU A 405 -14.84 -22.93 -0.53
CA LEU A 405 -14.27 -24.25 -0.23
C LEU A 405 -14.34 -24.58 1.27
N HIS A 406 -14.18 -23.58 2.13
CA HIS A 406 -14.21 -23.73 3.59
C HIS A 406 -15.61 -23.59 4.19
N LEU A 407 -16.66 -23.58 3.36
CA LEU A 407 -18.04 -23.73 3.85
C LEU A 407 -18.40 -25.21 4.01
N LYS A 408 -19.13 -25.52 5.08
CA LYS A 408 -19.88 -26.78 5.21
C LYS A 408 -20.99 -26.84 4.15
N ASP A 409 -21.62 -27.99 3.97
CA ASP A 409 -22.66 -28.19 2.94
C ASP A 409 -23.85 -27.22 3.08
N THR A 410 -24.26 -26.93 4.31
CA THR A 410 -25.30 -25.93 4.60
C THR A 410 -24.74 -24.55 4.90
N GLY A 411 -23.42 -24.36 4.76
CA GLY A 411 -22.74 -23.14 5.18
C GLY A 411 -23.02 -21.94 4.28
N ILE A 412 -22.94 -20.74 4.86
CA ILE A 412 -23.22 -19.47 4.19
C ILE A 412 -22.01 -18.54 4.31
N LEU A 413 -21.56 -17.98 3.18
CA LEU A 413 -20.69 -16.80 3.15
C LEU A 413 -21.60 -15.56 3.22
N SER A 414 -21.42 -14.71 4.23
CA SER A 414 -22.16 -13.45 4.41
C SER A 414 -21.23 -12.26 4.28
N ILE A 415 -21.62 -11.27 3.49
CA ILE A 415 -20.82 -10.07 3.24
C ILE A 415 -21.75 -8.85 3.32
N THR A 416 -21.38 -7.86 4.13
CA THR A 416 -22.16 -6.61 4.25
C THR A 416 -21.33 -5.41 3.82
N LEU A 417 -21.89 -4.58 2.93
CA LEU A 417 -21.25 -3.41 2.34
C LEU A 417 -22.12 -2.15 2.53
N PHE A 418 -21.52 -0.97 2.45
CA PHE A 418 -22.27 0.28 2.34
C PHE A 418 -22.97 0.37 0.99
N ILE A 419 -24.19 0.92 0.97
CA ILE A 419 -24.87 1.28 -0.26
C ILE A 419 -24.25 2.58 -0.77
N LEU A 420 -23.67 2.54 -1.97
CA LEU A 420 -23.05 3.70 -2.60
C LEU A 420 -23.55 3.87 -4.04
N PRO A 421 -24.63 4.63 -4.25
CA PRO A 421 -25.19 4.81 -5.59
C PRO A 421 -24.27 5.70 -6.46
N PRO A 422 -24.14 5.41 -7.76
CA PRO A 422 -24.69 4.24 -8.45
C PRO A 422 -23.96 2.94 -8.12
N PRO A 423 -24.65 1.77 -8.20
CA PRO A 423 -24.11 0.47 -7.80
C PRO A 423 -22.78 0.12 -8.48
N ARG A 424 -21.80 -0.37 -7.73
CA ARG A 424 -20.50 -0.76 -8.33
C ARG A 424 -19.74 -1.80 -7.54
N VAL A 425 -19.54 -1.57 -6.24
CA VAL A 425 -18.77 -2.43 -5.32
C VAL A 425 -19.44 -3.80 -5.22
N GLU A 426 -20.74 -3.78 -4.93
CA GLU A 426 -21.61 -4.93 -4.80
C GLU A 426 -21.76 -5.71 -6.12
N LEU A 427 -21.75 -5.04 -7.27
CA LEU A 427 -21.85 -5.71 -8.57
C LEU A 427 -20.55 -6.45 -8.89
N ARG A 428 -19.39 -5.81 -8.66
CA ARG A 428 -18.09 -6.48 -8.81
C ARG A 428 -17.92 -7.64 -7.83
N LEU A 429 -18.41 -7.49 -6.59
CA LEU A 429 -18.40 -8.54 -5.59
C LEU A 429 -19.16 -9.78 -6.10
N VAL A 430 -20.39 -9.59 -6.58
CA VAL A 430 -21.22 -10.67 -7.12
C VAL A 430 -20.57 -11.31 -8.36
N ASP A 431 -20.04 -10.52 -9.30
CA ASP A 431 -19.31 -11.08 -10.46
C ASP A 431 -18.11 -11.93 -10.03
N SER A 432 -17.41 -11.51 -8.97
CA SER A 432 -16.25 -12.25 -8.43
C SER A 432 -16.66 -13.55 -7.73
N ILE A 433 -17.77 -13.55 -6.99
CA ILE A 433 -18.35 -14.75 -6.38
C ILE A 433 -18.79 -15.74 -7.47
N ILE A 434 -19.50 -15.26 -8.50
CA ILE A 434 -19.96 -16.11 -9.60
C ILE A 434 -18.79 -16.72 -10.35
N ALA A 435 -17.77 -15.93 -10.70
CA ALA A 435 -16.58 -16.44 -11.36
C ALA A 435 -15.86 -17.52 -10.52
N ALA A 436 -15.81 -17.34 -9.19
CA ALA A 436 -15.26 -18.35 -8.29
C ALA A 436 -16.09 -19.64 -8.28
N MET A 437 -17.42 -19.53 -8.24
CA MET A 437 -18.33 -20.67 -8.32
C MET A 437 -18.19 -21.44 -9.64
N GLU A 438 -18.08 -20.74 -10.77
CA GLU A 438 -17.90 -21.34 -12.10
C GLU A 438 -16.56 -22.09 -12.19
N GLU A 439 -15.47 -21.52 -11.67
CA GLU A 439 -14.17 -22.21 -11.58
C GLU A 439 -14.14 -23.41 -10.64
N MET A 440 -15.07 -23.46 -9.68
CA MET A 440 -15.31 -24.62 -8.82
C MET A 440 -16.19 -25.68 -9.49
N GLY A 441 -16.72 -25.41 -10.69
CA GLY A 441 -17.60 -26.32 -11.44
C GLY A 441 -19.08 -26.25 -11.05
N ILE A 442 -19.50 -25.21 -10.31
CA ILE A 442 -20.90 -24.98 -9.95
C ILE A 442 -21.62 -24.35 -11.16
N LYS A 443 -22.62 -25.06 -11.71
CA LYS A 443 -23.31 -24.65 -12.96
C LYS A 443 -24.47 -23.66 -12.72
N ASP A 444 -25.34 -23.95 -11.76
CA ASP A 444 -26.56 -23.17 -11.49
C ASP A 444 -26.30 -22.04 -10.47
N THR A 445 -25.34 -21.14 -10.74
CA THR A 445 -24.92 -20.10 -9.78
C THR A 445 -26.06 -19.16 -9.34
N GLU A 446 -27.11 -19.03 -10.15
CA GLU A 446 -28.33 -18.29 -9.83
C GLU A 446 -29.05 -18.79 -8.57
N LYS A 447 -28.94 -20.10 -8.26
CA LYS A 447 -29.62 -20.70 -7.12
C LYS A 447 -28.84 -20.53 -5.81
N ASN A 448 -27.63 -20.00 -5.90
CA ASN A 448 -26.62 -20.01 -4.84
C ASN A 448 -26.37 -18.63 -4.21
N ILE A 449 -27.08 -17.59 -4.65
CA ILE A 449 -26.88 -16.20 -4.22
C ILE A 449 -28.19 -15.59 -3.73
N VAL A 450 -28.12 -14.84 -2.63
CA VAL A 450 -29.20 -14.01 -2.09
C VAL A 450 -28.65 -12.63 -1.77
N ALA A 451 -29.44 -11.58 -2.00
CA ALA A 451 -29.08 -10.21 -1.63
C ALA A 451 -30.29 -9.43 -1.13
N LEU A 452 -30.06 -8.63 -0.08
CA LEU A 452 -31.03 -7.70 0.50
C LEU A 452 -30.35 -6.38 0.85
N ARG A 453 -31.15 -5.34 1.02
CA ARG A 453 -30.68 -4.04 1.48
C ARG A 453 -31.51 -3.46 2.61
N SER A 454 -30.81 -2.72 3.46
CA SER A 454 -31.39 -1.74 4.37
C SER A 454 -31.43 -0.36 3.71
N TRP A 455 -31.53 0.69 4.53
CA TRP A 455 -31.42 2.07 4.07
C TRP A 455 -29.97 2.51 3.78
N GLY A 456 -28.98 1.85 4.37
CA GLY A 456 -27.56 2.25 4.27
C GLY A 456 -26.58 1.13 3.93
N THR A 457 -27.01 -0.13 3.96
CA THR A 457 -26.17 -1.30 3.70
C THR A 457 -26.83 -2.33 2.82
N ILE A 458 -26.02 -3.06 2.05
CA ILE A 458 -26.41 -4.23 1.29
C ILE A 458 -25.74 -5.46 1.90
N SER A 459 -26.50 -6.54 2.10
CA SER A 459 -25.99 -7.82 2.58
C SER A 459 -26.19 -8.87 1.50
N ILE A 460 -25.07 -9.49 1.11
CA ILE A 460 -25.01 -10.52 0.06
C ILE A 460 -24.61 -11.83 0.73
N MET A 461 -25.30 -12.90 0.34
CA MET A 461 -25.08 -14.25 0.84
C MET A 461 -24.82 -15.21 -0.32
N ALA A 462 -23.85 -16.09 -0.13
CA ALA A 462 -23.48 -17.09 -1.11
C ALA A 462 -23.31 -18.47 -0.46
N LYS A 463 -23.72 -19.52 -1.17
CA LYS A 463 -23.60 -20.92 -0.73
C LYS A 463 -22.95 -21.78 -1.82
N ARG A 464 -22.32 -22.89 -1.43
CA ARG A 464 -21.85 -23.91 -2.38
C ARG A 464 -22.99 -24.70 -3.02
N PHE A 465 -24.05 -24.94 -2.26
CA PHE A 465 -25.26 -25.62 -2.71
C PHE A 465 -26.43 -24.64 -2.82
N PRO A 466 -27.43 -24.92 -3.67
CA PRO A 466 -28.62 -24.10 -3.82
C PRO A 466 -29.30 -23.75 -2.49
N PHE A 467 -29.83 -22.52 -2.39
CA PHE A 467 -30.69 -22.14 -1.27
C PHE A 467 -31.98 -22.98 -1.29
N LEU A 468 -32.33 -23.52 -0.12
CA LEU A 468 -33.55 -24.31 0.06
C LEU A 468 -34.77 -23.39 0.12
N HIS A 469 -35.94 -23.93 -0.22
CA HIS A 469 -37.18 -23.18 -0.16
C HIS A 469 -37.49 -22.65 1.26
N GLU A 470 -37.22 -23.45 2.30
CA GLU A 470 -37.39 -23.04 3.70
C GLU A 470 -36.48 -21.86 4.09
N GLU A 471 -35.26 -21.84 3.57
CA GLU A 471 -34.30 -20.74 3.78
C GLU A 471 -34.81 -19.47 3.11
N ILE A 472 -35.31 -19.55 1.87
CA ILE A 472 -35.91 -18.43 1.14
C ILE A 472 -37.12 -17.87 1.90
N GLU A 473 -38.01 -18.72 2.41
CA GLU A 473 -39.14 -18.28 3.23
C GLU A 473 -38.68 -17.66 4.56
N GLY A 474 -37.59 -18.17 5.16
CA GLY A 474 -36.92 -17.55 6.31
C GLY A 474 -36.42 -16.14 5.99
N ILE A 475 -35.76 -15.97 4.84
CA ILE A 475 -35.28 -14.68 4.34
C ILE A 475 -36.45 -13.70 4.15
N LYS A 476 -37.56 -14.14 3.54
CA LYS A 476 -38.76 -13.31 3.36
C LYS A 476 -39.39 -12.89 4.69
N ARG A 477 -39.48 -13.80 5.66
CA ARG A 477 -39.96 -13.47 7.02
C ARG A 477 -39.05 -12.47 7.70
N PHE A 478 -37.73 -12.66 7.61
CA PHE A 478 -36.74 -11.76 8.17
C PHE A 478 -36.88 -10.35 7.60
N THR A 479 -36.87 -10.20 6.27
CA THR A 479 -36.93 -8.89 5.60
C THR A 479 -38.25 -8.18 5.86
N LYS A 480 -39.39 -8.89 5.79
CA LYS A 480 -40.70 -8.33 6.13
C LYS A 480 -40.78 -7.87 7.59
N GLY A 481 -40.25 -8.67 8.52
CA GLY A 481 -40.26 -8.35 9.95
C GLY A 481 -39.48 -7.09 10.32
N ARG A 482 -38.44 -6.77 9.54
CA ARG A 482 -37.50 -5.65 9.75
C ARG A 482 -37.61 -4.53 8.71
N ARG A 483 -38.56 -4.62 7.77
CA ARG A 483 -38.74 -3.65 6.68
C ARG A 483 -37.46 -3.44 5.85
N PHE A 484 -36.75 -4.52 5.57
CA PHE A 484 -35.65 -4.54 4.61
C PHE A 484 -36.17 -4.91 3.23
N ASP A 485 -35.50 -4.45 2.18
CA ASP A 485 -35.86 -4.74 0.81
C ASP A 485 -35.04 -5.89 0.24
N LEU A 486 -35.72 -6.82 -0.42
CA LEU A 486 -35.08 -7.86 -1.21
C LEU A 486 -34.52 -7.25 -2.50
N ILE A 487 -33.34 -7.71 -2.90
CA ILE A 487 -32.72 -7.39 -4.20
C ILE A 487 -32.75 -8.61 -5.09
N TYR A 488 -32.31 -9.76 -4.56
CA TYR A 488 -32.22 -11.00 -5.30
C TYR A 488 -32.40 -12.22 -4.39
N TYR A 489 -33.15 -13.20 -4.87
CA TYR A 489 -33.13 -14.59 -4.43
C TYR A 489 -33.59 -15.47 -5.61
N PRO A 490 -33.37 -16.79 -5.60
CA PRO A 490 -33.77 -17.65 -6.71
C PRO A 490 -35.30 -17.61 -6.95
N GLY A 491 -35.73 -17.10 -8.11
CA GLY A 491 -37.14 -16.94 -8.45
C GLY A 491 -37.79 -15.63 -7.98
N ILE A 492 -37.01 -14.61 -7.62
CA ILE A 492 -37.53 -13.29 -7.22
C ILE A 492 -38.32 -12.58 -8.35
N ARG A 493 -39.41 -11.91 -7.99
CA ARG A 493 -40.19 -11.05 -8.88
C ARG A 493 -39.93 -9.57 -8.58
N GLU A 494 -40.03 -8.73 -9.61
CA GLU A 494 -39.77 -7.28 -9.48
C GLU A 494 -40.68 -6.62 -8.43
N GLU A 495 -41.94 -7.08 -8.33
CA GLU A 495 -42.93 -6.60 -7.36
C GLU A 495 -42.60 -6.91 -5.89
N GLU A 496 -41.68 -7.85 -5.63
CA GLU A 496 -41.21 -8.20 -4.29
C GLU A 496 -40.02 -7.32 -3.83
N THR A 497 -39.60 -6.36 -4.66
CA THR A 497 -38.44 -5.50 -4.42
C THR A 497 -38.82 -4.03 -4.33
N ASN A 498 -37.96 -3.22 -3.69
CA ASN A 498 -38.13 -1.77 -3.58
C ASN A 498 -39.47 -1.34 -2.93
N ILE A 499 -39.88 -2.02 -1.85
CA ILE A 499 -41.16 -1.85 -1.15
C ILE A 499 -41.04 -0.87 0.03
N TYR A 500 -40.04 -1.06 0.91
CA TYR A 500 -39.96 -0.36 2.19
C TYR A 500 -39.09 0.89 2.11
N VAL A 501 -37.81 0.73 1.76
CA VAL A 501 -36.84 1.80 1.49
C VAL A 501 -36.87 2.09 0.00
N LYS A 502 -37.93 2.79 -0.45
CA LYS A 502 -38.16 3.08 -1.88
C LYS A 502 -37.06 3.96 -2.46
N MET A 503 -36.35 3.46 -3.46
CA MET A 503 -35.45 4.21 -4.33
C MET A 503 -36.21 4.69 -5.57
N PRO A 504 -35.79 5.81 -6.20
CA PRO A 504 -36.45 6.35 -7.40
C PRO A 504 -36.55 5.35 -8.56
N ALA A 505 -35.55 4.47 -8.69
CA ALA A 505 -35.51 3.42 -9.69
C ALA A 505 -35.10 2.08 -9.07
N ASN A 506 -35.62 0.99 -9.63
CA ASN A 506 -35.29 -0.36 -9.19
C ASN A 506 -34.02 -0.90 -9.87
N GLU A 507 -32.94 -0.13 -9.80
CA GLU A 507 -31.69 -0.44 -10.51
C GLU A 507 -31.01 -1.69 -9.96
N TYR A 508 -31.08 -1.91 -8.64
CA TYR A 508 -30.49 -3.09 -8.00
C TYR A 508 -31.07 -4.41 -8.51
N PHE A 509 -32.39 -4.53 -8.59
CA PHE A 509 -33.04 -5.73 -9.13
C PHE A 509 -32.60 -6.00 -10.57
N LYS A 510 -32.65 -4.97 -11.42
CA LYS A 510 -32.28 -5.07 -12.84
C LYS A 510 -30.81 -5.46 -13.01
N ALA A 511 -29.91 -4.82 -12.26
CA ALA A 511 -28.48 -5.07 -12.31
C ALA A 511 -28.13 -6.48 -11.83
N PHE A 512 -28.67 -6.92 -10.69
CA PHE A 512 -28.43 -8.28 -10.18
C PHE A 512 -28.98 -9.35 -11.13
N LYS A 513 -30.19 -9.16 -11.66
CA LYS A 513 -30.79 -10.10 -12.62
C LYS A 513 -29.96 -10.21 -13.91
N ALA A 514 -29.51 -9.08 -14.46
CA ALA A 514 -28.66 -9.07 -15.66
C ALA A 514 -27.27 -9.66 -15.41
N LEU A 515 -26.69 -9.44 -14.24
CA LEU A 515 -25.37 -9.94 -13.88
C LEU A 515 -25.37 -11.44 -13.59
N ILE A 516 -26.40 -11.95 -12.90
CA ILE A 516 -26.48 -13.37 -12.54
C ILE A 516 -26.80 -14.23 -13.77
N ALA A 517 -27.67 -13.76 -14.67
CA ALA A 517 -28.03 -14.43 -15.91
C ALA A 517 -26.82 -14.57 -16.87
N PRO A 518 -26.33 -15.79 -17.16
CA PRO A 518 -25.12 -15.99 -17.98
C PRO A 518 -25.19 -15.35 -19.37
N GLU A 519 -26.36 -15.32 -20.00
CA GLU A 519 -26.57 -14.81 -21.36
C GLU A 519 -26.50 -13.28 -21.43
N ALA A 520 -26.86 -12.59 -20.33
CA ALA A 520 -26.87 -11.14 -20.24
C ALA A 520 -25.63 -10.55 -19.54
N ARG A 521 -24.85 -11.38 -18.83
CA ARG A 521 -23.75 -10.92 -17.99
C ARG A 521 -22.69 -10.15 -18.76
N GLU A 522 -22.17 -10.70 -19.86
CA GLU A 522 -21.07 -10.08 -20.60
C GLU A 522 -21.49 -8.78 -21.29
N SER A 523 -22.71 -8.70 -21.83
CA SER A 523 -23.24 -7.46 -22.40
C SER A 523 -23.45 -6.41 -21.30
N PHE A 524 -24.05 -6.78 -20.17
CA PHE A 524 -24.21 -5.89 -19.02
C PHE A 524 -22.86 -5.36 -18.53
N ARG A 525 -21.85 -6.22 -18.32
CA ARG A 525 -20.51 -5.83 -17.87
C ARG A 525 -19.84 -4.84 -18.82
N ARG A 526 -19.96 -5.07 -20.13
CA ARG A 526 -19.35 -4.20 -21.15
C ARG A 526 -20.01 -2.81 -21.16
N ASP A 527 -21.33 -2.79 -21.08
CA ASP A 527 -22.16 -1.61 -21.35
C ASP A 527 -22.43 -0.77 -20.08
N TYR A 528 -22.30 -1.36 -18.89
CA TYR A 528 -22.41 -0.65 -17.61
C TYR A 528 -21.39 0.49 -17.47
N ILE A 529 -21.77 1.56 -16.78
CA ILE A 529 -20.96 2.78 -16.69
C ILE A 529 -19.63 2.58 -15.97
N PHE A 530 -19.62 1.74 -14.94
CA PHE A 530 -18.42 1.34 -14.18
C PHE A 530 -17.87 0.00 -14.66
N ASP A 531 -16.59 -0.24 -14.37
CA ASP A 531 -15.98 -1.56 -14.47
C ASP A 531 -16.40 -2.41 -13.27
N ILE A 532 -17.19 -3.45 -13.53
CA ILE A 532 -17.69 -4.37 -12.52
C ILE A 532 -17.14 -5.79 -12.74
N LYS A 533 -16.13 -5.94 -13.61
CA LYS A 533 -15.47 -7.21 -13.86
C LYS A 533 -14.75 -7.70 -12.61
N SER A 534 -14.83 -9.00 -12.38
CA SER A 534 -14.11 -9.74 -11.35
C SER A 534 -12.59 -9.54 -11.43
N VAL A 535 -11.96 -9.47 -10.26
CA VAL A 535 -10.52 -9.22 -10.10
C VAL A 535 -9.81 -10.47 -9.58
N ARG A 536 -8.53 -10.62 -9.92
CA ARG A 536 -7.71 -11.79 -9.58
C ARG A 536 -6.50 -11.41 -8.74
N ASP A 537 -5.86 -12.38 -8.10
CA ASP A 537 -4.64 -12.17 -7.31
C ASP A 537 -3.48 -11.53 -8.11
N ASP A 538 -3.42 -11.71 -9.43
CA ASP A 538 -2.40 -11.04 -10.26
C ASP A 538 -2.70 -9.55 -10.52
N ALA A 539 -3.96 -9.11 -10.35
CA ALA A 539 -4.40 -7.73 -10.48
C ALA A 539 -5.48 -7.40 -9.42
N PRO A 540 -5.12 -7.32 -8.13
CA PRO A 540 -6.06 -7.28 -7.00
C PRO A 540 -6.64 -5.87 -6.74
N PHE A 541 -6.97 -5.12 -7.79
CA PHE A 541 -7.46 -3.74 -7.69
C PHE A 541 -8.98 -3.67 -7.57
N PHE A 542 -9.53 -4.28 -6.51
CA PHE A 542 -10.98 -4.43 -6.32
C PHE A 542 -11.73 -3.09 -6.26
N HIS A 543 -11.09 -2.03 -5.77
CA HIS A 543 -11.73 -0.72 -5.60
C HIS A 543 -11.60 0.20 -6.84
N TYR A 544 -10.96 -0.24 -7.93
CA TYR A 544 -10.82 0.57 -9.15
C TYR A 544 -11.97 0.36 -10.13
N TYR A 545 -12.98 1.24 -10.14
CA TYR A 545 -14.21 1.04 -10.94
C TYR A 545 -14.26 1.81 -12.26
N LEU A 546 -13.24 2.60 -12.60
CA LEU A 546 -13.37 3.60 -13.66
C LEU A 546 -13.02 3.05 -15.05
N LYS A 547 -13.93 3.27 -16.00
CA LYS A 547 -13.70 3.02 -17.42
C LYS A 547 -13.25 4.30 -18.11
N LEU A 548 -12.06 4.30 -18.72
CA LEU A 548 -11.51 5.44 -19.49
C LEU A 548 -12.50 5.93 -20.56
N LYS A 549 -13.20 5.02 -21.24
CA LYS A 549 -14.22 5.36 -22.26
C LYS A 549 -15.43 6.14 -21.71
N ASN A 550 -15.72 6.01 -20.41
CA ASN A 550 -16.92 6.56 -19.78
C ASN A 550 -16.64 7.79 -18.91
N ILE A 551 -15.42 8.35 -18.90
CA ILE A 551 -15.04 9.49 -18.03
C ILE A 551 -16.06 10.63 -18.12
N ARG A 552 -16.43 11.04 -19.33
CA ARG A 552 -17.37 12.16 -19.52
C ARG A 552 -18.75 11.85 -18.94
N ALA A 553 -19.24 10.63 -19.13
CA ALA A 553 -20.53 10.20 -18.59
C ALA A 553 -20.49 10.13 -17.05
N ILE A 554 -19.41 9.59 -16.49
CA ILE A 554 -19.17 9.52 -15.04
C ILE A 554 -19.09 10.93 -14.45
N TYR A 555 -18.38 11.86 -15.10
CA TYR A 555 -18.25 13.23 -14.64
C TYR A 555 -19.60 13.95 -14.55
N ASN A 556 -20.42 13.84 -15.60
CA ASN A 556 -21.76 14.42 -15.61
C ASN A 556 -22.65 13.79 -14.52
N MET A 557 -22.61 12.46 -14.37
CA MET A 557 -23.41 11.72 -13.40
C MET A 557 -23.02 12.03 -11.94
N MET A 558 -21.73 12.27 -11.68
CA MET A 558 -21.22 12.62 -10.35
C MET A 558 -21.32 14.12 -10.04
N GLY A 559 -22.12 14.86 -10.81
CA GLY A 559 -22.42 16.28 -10.57
C GLY A 559 -21.28 17.23 -10.97
N GLU A 560 -20.50 16.87 -12.00
CA GLU A 560 -19.43 17.69 -12.58
C GLU A 560 -18.30 18.01 -11.58
N LYS A 561 -18.02 17.07 -10.67
CA LYS A 561 -16.97 17.21 -9.65
C LYS A 561 -15.77 16.31 -9.96
N TRP A 562 -14.61 16.91 -10.15
CA TRP A 562 -13.34 16.18 -10.34
C TRP A 562 -12.87 15.41 -9.09
N GLN A 563 -13.37 15.76 -7.89
CA GLN A 563 -13.04 15.09 -6.63
C GLN A 563 -13.25 13.57 -6.71
N TYR A 564 -14.38 13.15 -7.28
CA TYR A 564 -14.70 11.73 -7.43
C TYR A 564 -13.58 10.97 -8.15
N PHE A 565 -13.07 11.55 -9.24
CA PHE A 565 -11.98 10.94 -10.01
C PHE A 565 -10.67 10.89 -9.22
N ILE A 566 -10.39 11.92 -8.42
CA ILE A 566 -9.19 11.94 -7.56
C ILE A 566 -9.25 10.79 -6.55
N GLU A 567 -10.37 10.62 -5.86
CA GLU A 567 -10.58 9.56 -4.87
C GLU A 567 -10.61 8.16 -5.51
N GLU A 568 -11.19 8.00 -6.70
CA GLU A 568 -11.40 6.70 -7.36
C GLU A 568 -10.25 6.28 -8.30
N GLY A 569 -9.11 7.01 -8.28
CA GLY A 569 -7.84 6.56 -8.87
C GLY A 569 -7.25 7.37 -10.04
N TYR A 570 -7.89 8.44 -10.51
CA TYR A 570 -7.34 9.32 -11.57
C TYR A 570 -6.24 10.25 -11.07
N LEU A 571 -6.00 10.31 -9.76
CA LEU A 571 -4.79 10.97 -9.26
C LEU A 571 -3.53 10.34 -9.88
N LEU A 572 -3.55 9.03 -10.19
CA LEU A 572 -2.37 8.32 -10.69
C LEU A 572 -1.93 8.78 -12.08
N PRO A 573 -2.78 8.85 -13.13
CA PRO A 573 -2.41 9.48 -14.39
C PRO A 573 -1.97 10.94 -14.25
N ALA A 574 -2.60 11.74 -13.39
CA ALA A 574 -2.23 13.14 -13.19
C ALA A 574 -0.82 13.27 -12.58
N VAL A 575 -0.55 12.50 -11.52
CA VAL A 575 0.78 12.41 -10.90
C VAL A 575 1.80 11.84 -11.89
N PHE A 576 1.44 10.84 -12.70
CA PHE A 576 2.30 10.31 -13.76
C PHE A 576 2.73 11.40 -14.74
N ILE A 577 1.77 12.18 -15.27
CA ILE A 577 2.07 13.28 -16.20
C ILE A 577 2.96 14.32 -15.52
N GLN A 578 2.65 14.71 -14.28
CA GLN A 578 3.47 15.67 -13.53
C GLN A 578 4.91 15.18 -13.35
N VAL A 579 5.08 13.94 -12.89
CA VAL A 579 6.40 13.32 -12.69
C VAL A 579 7.13 13.14 -14.02
N LEU A 580 6.43 12.82 -15.10
CA LEU A 580 6.98 12.70 -16.44
C LEU A 580 7.52 14.04 -16.93
N LEU A 581 6.75 15.12 -16.79
CA LEU A 581 7.20 16.46 -17.15
C LEU A 581 8.42 16.90 -16.33
N LEU A 582 8.39 16.70 -15.00
CA LEU A 582 9.53 17.00 -14.14
C LEU A 582 10.77 16.16 -14.51
N SER A 583 10.59 14.87 -14.80
CA SER A 583 11.66 13.97 -15.20
C SER A 583 12.27 14.39 -16.54
N ILE A 584 11.45 14.75 -17.52
CA ILE A 584 11.89 15.29 -18.82
C ILE A 584 12.69 16.57 -18.61
N ILE A 585 12.19 17.50 -17.80
CA ILE A 585 12.89 18.76 -17.48
C ILE A 585 14.26 18.45 -16.86
N LEU A 586 14.33 17.60 -15.83
CA LEU A 586 15.57 17.26 -15.15
C LEU A 586 16.59 16.53 -16.03
N VAL A 587 16.14 15.67 -16.94
CA VAL A 587 17.00 14.93 -17.87
C VAL A 587 17.51 15.81 -19.02
N LEU A 588 16.67 16.72 -19.52
CA LEU A 588 16.99 17.60 -20.66
C LEU A 588 17.75 18.87 -20.26
N LEU A 589 17.61 19.37 -19.03
CA LEU A 589 18.28 20.58 -18.54
C LEU A 589 19.81 20.57 -18.75
N PRO A 590 20.54 19.49 -18.38
CA PRO A 590 21.98 19.39 -18.62
C PRO A 590 22.33 19.38 -20.11
N ALA A 591 21.47 18.81 -20.96
CA ALA A 591 21.67 18.78 -22.41
C ALA A 591 21.48 20.15 -23.05
N ALA A 592 20.51 20.94 -22.56
CA ALA A 592 20.18 22.27 -23.05
C ALA A 592 21.19 23.36 -22.61
N GLN A 593 21.71 23.29 -21.38
CA GLN A 593 22.67 24.27 -20.84
C GLN A 593 24.12 24.08 -21.29
N GLY A 594 24.36 23.24 -22.31
CA GLY A 594 25.65 23.26 -22.98
C GLY A 594 26.77 22.48 -22.28
N VAL A 595 26.47 21.30 -21.71
CA VAL A 595 27.49 20.23 -21.54
C VAL A 595 28.23 19.93 -22.88
N LYS A 596 27.71 20.48 -23.99
CA LYS A 596 28.28 20.58 -25.35
C LYS A 596 29.57 21.41 -25.55
N ARG A 597 30.15 22.13 -24.59
CA ARG A 597 31.31 23.00 -24.94
C ARG A 597 32.69 22.32 -25.05
N ASN A 598 32.78 21.00 -24.95
CA ASN A 598 34.03 20.26 -25.23
C ASN A 598 33.84 18.87 -25.88
N THR A 599 32.66 18.56 -26.43
CA THR A 599 32.36 17.21 -26.94
C THR A 599 32.39 17.16 -28.46
N ALA A 600 33.39 16.45 -29.00
CA ALA A 600 33.43 16.07 -30.41
C ALA A 600 32.15 15.32 -30.85
N PRO A 601 31.80 15.32 -32.15
CA PRO A 601 30.52 14.78 -32.67
C PRO A 601 30.28 13.28 -32.39
N ASN A 602 31.33 12.52 -32.06
CA ASN A 602 31.28 11.08 -31.75
C ASN A 602 31.69 10.82 -30.29
N ASN A 603 30.89 11.19 -29.30
CA ASN A 603 31.16 10.79 -27.91
C ASN A 603 30.45 9.45 -27.60
N PRO A 604 31.18 8.30 -27.60
CA PRO A 604 30.59 6.97 -27.41
C PRO A 604 30.04 6.73 -25.99
N GLY A 605 30.10 7.72 -25.08
CA GLY A 605 29.48 7.69 -23.76
C GLY A 605 28.00 8.10 -23.75
N LEU A 606 27.55 8.95 -24.71
CA LEU A 606 26.15 9.40 -24.80
C LEU A 606 25.19 8.28 -25.19
N GLY A 607 25.60 7.44 -26.16
CA GLY A 607 24.83 6.26 -26.58
C GLY A 607 24.66 5.20 -25.49
N PHE A 608 25.44 5.29 -24.41
CA PHE A 608 25.35 4.39 -23.27
C PHE A 608 24.42 4.91 -22.15
N LEU A 609 23.93 6.15 -22.19
CA LEU A 609 22.99 6.67 -21.18
C LEU A 609 21.66 5.90 -21.08
N PRO A 610 21.03 5.42 -22.17
CA PRO A 610 19.79 4.61 -22.08
C PRO A 610 19.95 3.34 -21.24
N TYR A 611 21.18 2.82 -21.10
CA TYR A 611 21.48 1.70 -20.20
C TYR A 611 20.97 1.95 -18.77
N PHE A 612 21.23 3.16 -18.24
CA PHE A 612 20.85 3.54 -16.88
C PHE A 612 19.34 3.78 -16.74
N ALA A 613 18.67 4.23 -17.79
CA ALA A 613 17.21 4.33 -17.83
C ALA A 613 16.57 2.94 -17.70
N PHE A 614 17.05 1.97 -18.48
CA PHE A 614 16.55 0.60 -18.45
C PHE A 614 16.87 -0.13 -17.14
N LEU A 615 18.02 0.15 -16.51
CA LEU A 615 18.32 -0.36 -15.17
C LEU A 615 17.35 0.18 -14.12
N GLY A 616 17.10 1.50 -14.09
CA GLY A 616 16.16 2.11 -13.15
C GLY A 616 14.73 1.58 -13.34
N LEU A 617 14.25 1.50 -14.58
CA LEU A 617 12.96 0.88 -14.90
C LEU A 617 12.90 -0.58 -14.47
N GLY A 618 13.91 -1.37 -14.87
CA GLY A 618 13.97 -2.81 -14.63
C GLY A 618 14.01 -3.15 -13.13
N PHE A 619 14.79 -2.41 -12.34
CA PHE A 619 14.88 -2.62 -10.90
C PHE A 619 13.52 -2.41 -10.22
N MET A 620 12.88 -1.27 -10.49
CA MET A 620 11.58 -0.92 -9.90
C MET A 620 10.43 -1.81 -10.39
N PHE A 621 10.43 -2.22 -11.67
CA PHE A 621 9.45 -3.17 -12.22
C PHE A 621 9.59 -4.58 -11.65
N VAL A 622 10.72 -4.91 -11.03
CA VAL A 622 10.88 -6.15 -10.28
C VAL A 622 10.50 -5.94 -8.81
N GLU A 623 11.01 -4.88 -8.20
CA GLU A 623 10.79 -4.58 -6.77
C GLU A 623 9.31 -4.42 -6.42
N ILE A 624 8.57 -3.59 -7.17
CA ILE A 624 7.17 -3.27 -6.84
C ILE A 624 6.26 -4.52 -6.90
N PRO A 625 6.24 -5.33 -7.99
CA PRO A 625 5.46 -6.57 -7.99
C PRO A 625 5.90 -7.59 -6.94
N LEU A 626 7.18 -7.63 -6.55
CA LEU A 626 7.65 -8.52 -5.49
C LEU A 626 7.12 -8.08 -4.12
N ILE A 627 7.14 -6.78 -3.82
CA ILE A 627 6.49 -6.23 -2.61
C ILE A 627 5.02 -6.67 -2.57
N GLN A 628 4.30 -6.48 -3.67
CA GLN A 628 2.88 -6.76 -3.77
C GLN A 628 2.58 -8.26 -3.62
N LYS A 629 3.27 -9.14 -4.36
CA LYS A 629 3.09 -10.59 -4.26
C LYS A 629 3.48 -11.14 -2.87
N MET A 630 4.38 -10.47 -2.14
CA MET A 630 4.76 -10.87 -0.79
C MET A 630 3.79 -10.39 0.30
N MET A 631 2.82 -9.52 -0.01
CA MET A 631 1.79 -9.10 0.94
C MET A 631 0.90 -10.27 1.39
N LEU A 632 0.57 -11.17 0.46
CA LEU A 632 -0.26 -12.34 0.75
C LEU A 632 0.40 -13.32 1.76
N PRO A 633 1.64 -13.82 1.55
CA PRO A 633 2.28 -14.71 2.50
C PRO A 633 2.67 -14.02 3.82
N LEU A 634 3.09 -12.74 3.78
CA LEU A 634 3.50 -11.99 4.98
C LEU A 634 2.31 -11.35 5.74
N GLU A 635 1.11 -11.40 5.17
CA GLU A 635 -0.18 -10.96 5.75
C GLU A 635 -0.25 -9.49 6.17
N ASN A 636 0.79 -8.70 5.89
CA ASN A 636 0.84 -7.29 6.21
C ASN A 636 1.64 -6.52 5.14
N PRO A 637 1.09 -5.45 4.55
CA PRO A 637 1.77 -4.65 3.54
C PRO A 637 3.11 -4.09 4.01
N SER A 638 3.19 -3.68 5.27
CA SER A 638 4.42 -3.10 5.81
C SER A 638 5.49 -4.17 6.04
N TYR A 639 5.14 -5.38 6.50
CA TYR A 639 6.10 -6.49 6.55
C TYR A 639 6.59 -6.86 5.16
N ALA A 640 5.73 -6.82 4.14
CA ALA A 640 6.11 -7.09 2.77
C ALA A 640 7.10 -6.05 2.23
N VAL A 641 6.77 -4.76 2.33
CA VAL A 641 7.67 -3.65 1.95
C VAL A 641 9.01 -3.80 2.68
N ALA A 642 9.00 -3.95 4.01
CA ALA A 642 10.19 -4.09 4.83
C ALA A 642 11.08 -5.23 4.37
N THR A 643 10.49 -6.43 4.29
CA THR A 643 11.23 -7.67 4.05
C THR A 643 11.78 -7.66 2.64
N VAL A 644 10.97 -7.28 1.65
CA VAL A 644 11.40 -7.24 0.25
C VAL A 644 12.48 -6.19 0.03
N LEU A 645 12.30 -4.95 0.52
CA LEU A 645 13.32 -3.91 0.42
C LEU A 645 14.62 -4.33 1.11
N THR A 646 14.53 -4.83 2.36
CA THR A 646 15.70 -5.32 3.10
C THR A 646 16.42 -6.42 2.32
N SER A 647 15.67 -7.38 1.79
CA SER A 647 16.23 -8.53 1.08
C SER A 647 16.89 -8.12 -0.23
N LEU A 648 16.21 -7.30 -1.04
CA LEU A 648 16.73 -6.85 -2.33
C LEU A 648 17.93 -5.91 -2.12
N LEU A 649 17.82 -4.90 -1.27
CA LEU A 649 18.89 -3.90 -1.08
C LEU A 649 20.14 -4.51 -0.43
N ILE A 650 20.00 -5.32 0.64
CA ILE A 650 21.16 -5.97 1.26
C ILE A 650 21.84 -6.94 0.29
N SER A 651 21.05 -7.74 -0.43
CA SER A 651 21.58 -8.68 -1.41
C SER A 651 22.22 -7.96 -2.59
N SER A 652 21.60 -6.90 -3.13
CA SER A 652 22.20 -6.07 -4.17
C SER A 652 23.49 -5.37 -3.71
N GLY A 653 23.53 -4.91 -2.46
CA GLY A 653 24.75 -4.36 -1.86
C GLY A 653 25.88 -5.40 -1.79
N ALA A 654 25.56 -6.63 -1.34
CA ALA A 654 26.49 -7.74 -1.35
C ALA A 654 26.96 -8.11 -2.77
N GLY A 655 26.04 -8.15 -3.74
CA GLY A 655 26.34 -8.41 -5.15
C GLY A 655 27.28 -7.37 -5.76
N SER A 656 27.07 -6.10 -5.43
CA SER A 656 27.96 -5.01 -5.83
C SER A 656 29.38 -5.20 -5.30
N ILE A 657 29.53 -5.54 -4.01
CA ILE A 657 30.83 -5.79 -3.37
C ILE A 657 31.50 -7.05 -3.96
N LEU A 658 30.74 -8.11 -4.23
CA LEU A 658 31.23 -9.34 -4.83
C LEU A 658 31.75 -9.12 -6.25
N SER A 659 31.04 -8.34 -7.07
CA SER A 659 31.49 -7.97 -8.43
C SER A 659 32.79 -7.16 -8.44
N HIS A 660 33.06 -6.43 -7.35
CA HIS A 660 34.33 -5.75 -7.17
C HIS A 660 35.46 -6.75 -6.87
N ARG A 661 35.22 -7.77 -6.03
CA ARG A 661 36.22 -8.78 -5.64
C ARG A 661 36.50 -9.84 -6.72
N PHE A 662 35.48 -10.24 -7.49
CA PHE A 662 35.56 -11.32 -8.46
C PHE A 662 35.29 -10.83 -9.88
N SER A 663 36.31 -10.92 -10.74
CA SER A 663 36.25 -10.44 -12.14
C SER A 663 35.27 -11.23 -13.02
N GLY A 664 35.00 -12.50 -12.70
CA GLY A 664 34.06 -13.34 -13.45
C GLY A 664 32.61 -12.81 -13.44
N PHE A 665 32.25 -12.00 -12.44
CA PHE A 665 30.94 -11.34 -12.35
C PHE A 665 30.86 -10.02 -13.12
N ARG A 666 31.88 -9.64 -13.91
CA ARG A 666 31.88 -8.38 -14.67
C ARG A 666 31.44 -8.56 -16.13
N ASN A 667 30.72 -9.64 -16.43
CA ASN A 667 30.26 -9.96 -17.78
C ASN A 667 28.85 -9.40 -18.04
N SER A 668 28.62 -8.81 -19.22
CA SER A 668 27.31 -8.30 -19.62
C SER A 668 26.24 -9.39 -19.74
N SER A 669 26.62 -10.66 -19.92
CA SER A 669 25.69 -11.80 -19.90
C SER A 669 24.87 -11.92 -18.60
N ILE A 670 25.30 -11.29 -17.49
CA ILE A 670 24.52 -11.24 -16.25
C ILE A 670 23.16 -10.58 -16.46
N LEU A 671 23.05 -9.60 -17.34
CA LEU A 671 21.78 -8.94 -17.67
C LEU A 671 20.76 -9.93 -18.25
N VAL A 672 21.22 -10.85 -19.12
CA VAL A 672 20.38 -11.92 -19.67
C VAL A 672 20.02 -12.92 -18.57
N GLY A 673 20.98 -13.27 -17.69
CA GLY A 673 20.73 -14.11 -16.52
C GLY A 673 19.66 -13.53 -15.59
N ILE A 674 19.69 -12.21 -15.34
CA ILE A 674 18.67 -11.49 -14.56
C ILE A 674 17.31 -11.59 -15.26
N SER A 675 17.24 -11.33 -16.57
CA SER A 675 15.98 -11.43 -17.32
C SER A 675 15.35 -12.83 -17.24
N ILE A 676 16.16 -13.88 -17.42
CA ILE A 676 15.70 -15.28 -17.30
C ILE A 676 15.23 -15.56 -15.87
N LEU A 677 15.99 -15.11 -14.87
CA LEU A 677 15.63 -15.31 -13.46
C LEU A 677 14.33 -14.60 -13.10
N ILE A 678 14.10 -13.36 -13.56
CA ILE A 678 12.83 -12.64 -13.35
C ILE A 678 11.66 -13.43 -13.94
N ILE A 679 11.81 -13.97 -15.15
CA ILE A 679 10.77 -14.80 -15.77
C ILE A 679 10.53 -16.05 -14.93
N ALA A 680 11.57 -16.73 -14.44
CA ALA A 680 11.43 -17.87 -13.55
C ALA A 680 10.68 -17.51 -12.25
N TYR A 681 11.00 -16.38 -11.61
CA TYR A 681 10.28 -15.90 -10.42
C TYR A 681 8.81 -15.61 -10.73
N SER A 682 8.50 -15.01 -11.89
CA SER A 682 7.12 -14.73 -12.29
C SER A 682 6.23 -15.99 -12.36
N LEU A 683 6.84 -17.16 -12.57
CA LEU A 683 6.16 -18.46 -12.64
C LEU A 683 6.17 -19.22 -11.31
N LEU A 684 7.25 -19.11 -10.53
CA LEU A 684 7.45 -19.86 -9.29
C LEU A 684 6.87 -19.17 -8.04
N LEU A 685 6.74 -17.85 -8.05
CA LEU A 685 6.25 -17.08 -6.90
C LEU A 685 4.85 -17.47 -6.42
N PRO A 686 3.84 -17.69 -7.31
CA PRO A 686 2.52 -18.12 -6.87
C PRO A 686 2.57 -19.43 -6.06
N ILE A 687 3.36 -20.40 -6.53
CA ILE A 687 3.51 -21.72 -5.90
C ILE A 687 4.19 -21.60 -4.53
N THR A 688 5.31 -20.87 -4.49
CA THR A 688 6.09 -20.69 -3.25
C THR A 688 5.34 -19.88 -2.19
N SER A 689 4.52 -18.89 -2.61
CA SER A 689 3.74 -18.06 -1.69
C SER A 689 2.76 -18.86 -0.83
N GLY A 690 2.05 -19.84 -1.44
CA GLY A 690 1.14 -20.71 -0.70
C GLY A 690 1.85 -21.60 0.32
N PHE A 691 3.06 -22.07 0.01
CA PHE A 691 3.86 -22.85 0.95
C PHE A 691 4.37 -22.00 2.13
N ILE A 692 4.82 -20.78 1.86
CA ILE A 692 5.33 -19.86 2.89
C ILE A 692 4.22 -19.39 3.83
N ALA A 693 3.01 -19.18 3.30
CA ALA A 693 1.85 -18.69 4.06
C ALA A 693 1.54 -19.53 5.32
N SER A 694 1.89 -20.82 5.32
CA SER A 694 1.61 -21.75 6.41
C SER A 694 2.53 -21.67 7.62
N TYR A 695 3.64 -20.93 7.53
CA TYR A 695 4.64 -20.89 8.60
C TYR A 695 4.49 -19.67 9.52
N PRO A 696 5.07 -19.70 10.73
CA PRO A 696 5.16 -18.51 11.59
C PRO A 696 5.87 -17.34 10.91
N ILE A 697 5.53 -16.10 11.31
CA ILE A 697 6.04 -14.87 10.70
C ILE A 697 7.58 -14.81 10.60
N SER A 698 8.30 -15.31 11.60
CA SER A 698 9.77 -15.35 11.57
C SER A 698 10.30 -16.21 10.42
N ILE A 699 9.69 -17.37 10.20
CA ILE A 699 10.05 -18.26 9.10
C ILE A 699 9.64 -17.63 7.77
N LYS A 700 8.44 -17.01 7.69
CA LYS A 700 7.98 -16.29 6.50
C LYS A 700 9.00 -15.24 6.05
N ILE A 701 9.47 -14.40 6.98
CA ILE A 701 10.46 -13.35 6.72
C ILE A 701 11.79 -13.96 6.24
N ILE A 702 12.32 -14.97 6.94
CA ILE A 702 13.59 -15.63 6.57
C ILE A 702 13.48 -16.29 5.20
N SER A 703 12.39 -17.02 4.93
CA SER A 703 12.15 -17.67 3.64
C SER A 703 12.05 -16.64 2.51
N THR A 704 11.32 -15.54 2.70
CA THR A 704 11.27 -14.44 1.72
C THR A 704 12.67 -13.87 1.47
N PHE A 705 13.47 -13.64 2.52
CA PHE A 705 14.84 -13.15 2.37
C PHE A 705 15.70 -14.10 1.54
N VAL A 706 15.70 -15.39 1.87
CA VAL A 706 16.45 -16.42 1.15
C VAL A 706 16.00 -16.52 -0.31
N ILE A 707 14.69 -16.50 -0.55
CA ILE A 707 14.13 -16.57 -1.91
C ILE A 707 14.52 -15.36 -2.73
N LEU A 708 14.57 -14.14 -2.17
CA LEU A 708 14.91 -12.93 -2.92
C LEU A 708 16.42 -12.67 -3.02
N THR A 709 17.23 -13.39 -2.25
CA THR A 709 18.70 -13.21 -2.24
C THR A 709 19.34 -13.40 -3.63
N PRO A 710 19.05 -14.48 -4.41
CA PRO A 710 19.70 -14.69 -5.71
C PRO A 710 19.43 -13.58 -6.71
N ILE A 711 18.17 -13.13 -6.81
CA ILE A 711 17.81 -12.06 -7.75
C ILE A 711 18.37 -10.71 -7.29
N GLY A 712 18.31 -10.41 -5.99
CA GLY A 712 18.90 -9.20 -5.43
C GLY A 712 20.42 -9.14 -5.64
N LEU A 713 21.13 -10.25 -5.39
CA LEU A 713 22.59 -10.35 -5.63
C LEU A 713 22.95 -9.99 -7.06
N LEU A 714 22.24 -10.55 -8.06
CA LEU A 714 22.53 -10.28 -9.46
C LEU A 714 22.15 -8.85 -9.86
N MET A 715 21.02 -8.32 -9.38
CA MET A 715 20.56 -6.95 -9.70
C MET A 715 21.49 -5.85 -9.19
N GLY A 716 22.30 -6.10 -8.17
CA GLY A 716 23.27 -5.13 -7.63
C GLY A 716 24.56 -4.96 -8.43
N ILE A 717 24.79 -5.79 -9.45
CA ILE A 717 26.02 -5.84 -10.24
C ILE A 717 26.04 -4.84 -11.43
N PRO A 718 24.97 -4.72 -12.24
CA PRO A 718 25.03 -3.96 -13.49
C PRO A 718 25.29 -2.47 -13.31
N PHE A 719 24.68 -1.84 -12.30
CA PHE A 719 24.80 -0.40 -12.08
C PHE A 719 26.24 0.08 -11.82
N PRO A 720 26.99 -0.45 -10.82
CA PRO A 720 28.38 -0.07 -10.58
C PRO A 720 29.31 -0.45 -11.75
N LEU A 721 29.02 -1.54 -12.46
CA LEU A 721 29.75 -1.93 -13.67
C LEU A 721 29.58 -0.89 -14.77
N GLY A 722 28.34 -0.46 -15.03
CA GLY A 722 28.02 0.60 -15.99
C GLY A 722 28.69 1.93 -15.63
N LEU A 723 28.67 2.33 -14.35
CA LEU A 723 29.34 3.56 -13.91
C LEU A 723 30.86 3.50 -14.10
N LYS A 724 31.49 2.35 -13.83
CA LYS A 724 32.93 2.17 -14.06
C LYS A 724 33.28 2.36 -15.54
N ILE A 725 32.53 1.72 -16.42
CA ILE A 725 32.73 1.77 -17.87
C ILE A 725 32.44 3.18 -18.42
N LEU A 726 31.39 3.85 -17.93
CA LEU A 726 31.08 5.22 -18.31
C LEU A 726 32.19 6.18 -17.82
N GLY A 727 32.68 5.99 -16.59
CA GLY A 727 33.78 6.77 -16.02
C GLY A 727 35.12 6.56 -16.74
N GLU A 728 35.33 5.41 -17.38
CA GLU A 728 36.46 5.17 -18.27
C GLU A 728 36.40 5.99 -19.57
N LYS A 729 35.20 6.25 -20.09
CA LYS A 729 34.99 7.05 -21.30
C LYS A 729 34.87 8.55 -21.01
N ASN A 730 34.00 8.94 -20.08
CA ASN A 730 33.71 10.35 -19.77
C ASN A 730 33.14 10.51 -18.34
N GLN A 731 34.00 10.90 -17.40
CA GLN A 731 33.65 11.13 -15.99
C GLN A 731 32.56 12.20 -15.80
N ASN A 732 32.47 13.18 -16.71
CA ASN A 732 31.47 14.24 -16.60
C ASN A 732 30.03 13.75 -16.79
N LEU A 733 29.84 12.56 -17.40
CA LEU A 733 28.53 11.96 -17.61
C LEU A 733 28.01 11.15 -16.41
N ILE A 734 28.83 10.86 -15.38
CA ILE A 734 28.41 10.08 -14.21
C ILE A 734 27.19 10.69 -13.49
N PRO A 735 27.17 12.00 -13.17
CA PRO A 735 26.01 12.61 -12.51
C PRO A 735 24.76 12.61 -13.41
N TRP A 736 24.94 12.64 -14.73
CA TRP A 736 23.82 12.59 -15.67
C TRP A 736 23.24 11.16 -15.78
N ALA A 737 24.10 10.14 -15.78
CA ALA A 737 23.67 8.75 -15.65
C ALA A 737 22.92 8.49 -14.33
N TRP A 738 23.40 9.08 -13.23
CA TRP A 738 22.71 9.06 -11.93
C TRP A 738 21.33 9.73 -12.01
N ALA A 739 21.24 10.91 -12.63
CA ALA A 739 19.97 11.62 -12.82
C ALA A 739 18.98 10.84 -13.70
N ILE A 740 19.44 10.24 -14.81
CA ILE A 740 18.60 9.41 -15.69
C ILE A 740 18.09 8.19 -14.94
N ASN A 741 18.96 7.45 -14.25
CA ASN A 741 18.55 6.32 -13.43
C ASN A 741 17.52 6.74 -12.38
N GLY A 742 17.77 7.84 -11.68
CA GLY A 742 16.86 8.43 -10.70
C GLY A 742 15.48 8.73 -11.31
N CYS A 743 15.41 9.53 -12.37
CA CYS A 743 14.14 9.91 -13.02
C CYS A 743 13.32 8.71 -13.49
N PHE A 744 13.94 7.72 -14.12
CA PHE A 744 13.24 6.51 -14.54
C PHE A 744 12.81 5.65 -13.35
N SER A 745 13.56 5.66 -12.25
CA SER A 745 13.16 5.02 -10.98
C SER A 745 12.01 5.77 -10.30
N VAL A 746 11.84 7.09 -10.51
CA VAL A 746 10.64 7.83 -10.05
C VAL A 746 9.39 7.43 -10.85
N LEU A 747 9.54 7.31 -12.18
CA LEU A 747 8.45 6.99 -13.09
C LEU A 747 7.98 5.54 -12.97
N ALA A 748 8.90 4.62 -12.71
CA ALA A 748 8.64 3.20 -12.77
C ALA A 748 7.58 2.71 -11.77
N PRO A 749 7.55 3.09 -10.48
CA PRO A 749 6.51 2.61 -9.57
C PRO A 749 5.09 2.99 -10.00
N ILE A 750 4.88 4.22 -10.48
CA ILE A 750 3.58 4.69 -10.98
C ILE A 750 3.19 3.90 -12.23
N LEU A 751 4.13 3.75 -13.17
CA LEU A 751 3.90 3.00 -14.41
C LEU A 751 3.67 1.50 -14.14
N ALA A 752 4.36 0.92 -13.16
CA ALA A 752 4.20 -0.46 -12.73
C ALA A 752 2.78 -0.71 -12.22
N VAL A 753 2.25 0.18 -11.37
CA VAL A 753 0.86 0.08 -10.89
C VAL A 753 -0.12 0.24 -12.05
N MET A 754 0.06 1.23 -12.93
CA MET A 754 -0.80 1.41 -14.10
C MET A 754 -0.80 0.17 -15.02
N LEU A 755 0.36 -0.44 -15.26
CA LEU A 755 0.47 -1.68 -16.04
C LEU A 755 -0.15 -2.87 -15.31
N ALA A 756 0.01 -2.97 -13.99
CA ALA A 756 -0.59 -4.02 -13.18
C ALA A 756 -2.12 -3.95 -13.20
N MET A 757 -2.70 -2.75 -13.16
CA MET A 757 -4.16 -2.56 -13.26
C MET A 757 -4.73 -3.04 -14.60
N LEU A 758 -3.95 -2.92 -15.68
CA LEU A 758 -4.40 -3.29 -17.03
C LEU A 758 -4.14 -4.77 -17.37
N ALA A 759 -2.98 -5.29 -16.97
CA ALA A 759 -2.46 -6.57 -17.45
C ALA A 759 -1.87 -7.47 -16.35
N GLY A 760 -1.97 -7.07 -15.08
CA GLY A 760 -1.49 -7.82 -13.93
C GLY A 760 0.01 -7.70 -13.64
N PHE A 761 0.40 -8.02 -12.40
CA PHE A 761 1.76 -7.93 -11.89
C PHE A 761 2.74 -8.87 -12.62
N LYS A 762 2.26 -9.98 -13.20
CA LYS A 762 3.10 -10.85 -14.02
C LYS A 762 3.63 -10.13 -15.26
N THR A 763 2.80 -9.33 -15.90
CA THR A 763 3.18 -8.52 -17.08
C THR A 763 4.22 -7.45 -16.70
N VAL A 764 4.10 -6.86 -15.51
CA VAL A 764 5.08 -5.89 -15.00
C VAL A 764 6.44 -6.55 -14.79
N LEU A 765 6.48 -7.74 -14.20
CA LEU A 765 7.73 -8.50 -14.07
C LEU A 765 8.36 -8.81 -15.43
N TRP A 766 7.56 -9.17 -16.43
CA TRP A 766 8.05 -9.39 -17.80
C TRP A 766 8.58 -8.12 -18.44
N ALA A 767 7.92 -6.97 -18.22
CA ALA A 767 8.45 -5.67 -18.64
C ALA A 767 9.78 -5.35 -17.94
N GLY A 768 9.94 -5.72 -16.66
CA GLY A 768 11.21 -5.61 -15.94
C GLY A 768 12.31 -6.48 -16.56
N ALA A 769 11.99 -7.73 -16.89
CA ALA A 769 12.90 -8.63 -17.60
C ALA A 769 13.31 -8.08 -18.97
N ALA A 770 12.36 -7.49 -19.71
CA ALA A 770 12.62 -6.80 -20.97
C ALA A 770 13.52 -5.57 -20.76
N GLY A 771 13.34 -4.81 -19.67
CA GLY A 771 14.24 -3.70 -19.29
C GLY A 771 15.69 -4.15 -19.16
N TYR A 772 15.96 -5.22 -18.42
CA TYR A 772 17.33 -5.78 -18.30
C TYR A 772 17.89 -6.29 -19.64
N LEU A 773 17.05 -6.87 -20.50
CA LEU A 773 17.45 -7.30 -21.84
C LEU A 773 17.78 -6.10 -22.75
N LEU A 774 16.99 -5.03 -22.70
CA LEU A 774 17.25 -3.79 -23.44
C LEU A 774 18.53 -3.09 -22.94
N ALA A 775 18.82 -3.16 -21.64
CA ALA A 775 20.11 -2.72 -21.10
C ALA A 775 21.27 -3.54 -21.69
N PHE A 776 21.12 -4.86 -21.84
CA PHE A 776 22.12 -5.71 -22.49
C PHE A 776 22.33 -5.35 -23.97
N ILE A 777 21.24 -5.10 -24.71
CA ILE A 777 21.32 -4.69 -26.12
C ILE A 777 22.04 -3.33 -26.22
N THR A 778 21.68 -2.36 -25.38
CA THR A 778 22.32 -1.03 -25.34
C THR A 778 23.82 -1.15 -25.04
N TYR A 779 24.19 -2.04 -24.11
CA TYR A 779 25.59 -2.36 -23.85
C TYR A 779 26.27 -2.94 -25.11
N ARG A 780 25.70 -3.96 -25.74
CA ARG A 780 26.30 -4.55 -26.95
C ARG A 780 26.45 -3.54 -28.09
N VAL A 781 25.44 -2.73 -28.37
CA VAL A 781 25.48 -1.72 -29.44
C VAL A 781 26.54 -0.66 -29.16
N SER A 782 26.69 -0.22 -27.90
CA SER A 782 27.66 0.82 -27.52
C SER A 782 29.13 0.33 -27.46
N PHE A 783 29.34 -0.99 -27.48
CA PHE A 783 30.66 -1.62 -27.30
C PHE A 783 30.99 -2.71 -28.34
N SER A 784 30.16 -2.94 -29.36
CA SER A 784 30.51 -3.77 -30.50
C SER A 784 31.59 -3.08 -31.33
N PRO A 785 32.64 -3.80 -31.79
CA PRO A 785 33.61 -3.25 -32.73
C PRO A 785 32.86 -2.88 -34.02
N SER A 786 32.95 -1.62 -34.43
CA SER A 786 32.50 -1.20 -35.76
C SER A 786 33.18 -2.08 -36.81
N PRO A 787 32.45 -2.62 -37.80
CA PRO A 787 33.10 -3.29 -38.93
C PRO A 787 34.04 -2.27 -39.57
N GLN A 788 35.34 -2.61 -39.63
CA GLN A 788 36.29 -1.79 -40.39
C GLN A 788 35.85 -1.81 -41.86
N PRO A 789 35.84 -0.65 -42.54
CA PRO A 789 35.46 -0.56 -43.95
C PRO A 789 36.37 -1.38 -44.86
#